data_AF-A0A9Q3VUG4-F1
#
_entry.id   AF-A0A9Q3VUG4-F1
#
_cell.length_a   1.000
_cell.length_b   1.000
_cell.length_c   1.000
_cell.angle_alpha   90.00
_cell.angle_beta   90.00
_cell.angle_gamma   90.00
#
_symmetry.space_group_name_H-M   'P 1'
#
loop_
_entity.id
_entity.type
_entity.pdbx_description
1 polymer ?
#
loop_
_entity_poly.entity_id
_entity_poly.type
_entity_poly.pdbx_seq_one_letter_code
_entity_poly.pdbx_strand_id
1 'polypeptide(L)'
;MAAHSAEAQFDTAAPATSREPDGLAALLPRWHLLRDAEEGEPLRALLAVIAEQLDRVRDGVEQGYEDLFVETAAPWVLPYLGDLVGYRTLPGYERVLTTGLHDGGRDALAEAVAPRADVAATVANRRRKGTLHLLEEISEQVADHPARAVELSRLVAANQSVKLYRDTGRGRLLDLRDGSALALQGGPFDTTARTVDVRRANSPRRQGGWSPAGVALFVWRLKAYSLTSSPAYCIDRARNLYTFSILGNDSPLVTKPVPEPSPTHIATVDNVPAFITRRLLHDRLLDYYGPGKSFVIRRDGEDKPVPPSDIVVADLSDWRYRPGRGQIAVDPELGRIAFGSRSAPRQGVWVDHHYAYGADMGGGEYQRPDRVDRPDATFYRVGPGQPYRQIMDAYRAWQHDRRAGRTGPDGIIEITHSGASQEQLDFDLDPGDRLELRAAEGTRPVIRLLDWYSNRPDALNVRAVQEDCAPHERPRIVLDGLLVAGRGINVTGPMGAVVVRHSTLVPGWSLEPRCEPHSPEEPSIVLDRTTACLQIEHSILGTIEVIGDEVSEDPLDIHLSDSILDATGHDREALSAPDCRLAHAVLHVHRTTVIGEVHTHAVEIAENSVFTGRLQVARRGIGCLRYSAVPAGSRTPRRHRCTDVRPLFASVRYGTPWYGQLADRCPEEIRRGADDGAELGAFHDLYRPQREDGLRARLAEYTPAGTDAGIFFVT
;
A
#
# COMPACT_ATOMS: atom_id res chain seq x y z
N MET A 1 -5.82 -67.07 38.65
CA MET A 1 -6.88 -68.01 38.24
C MET A 1 -8.19 -67.50 38.83
N ALA A 2 -9.22 -67.38 37.98
CA ALA A 2 -10.57 -66.86 38.22
C ALA A 2 -10.68 -65.34 38.45
N ALA A 3 -11.59 -64.59 37.81
CA ALA A 3 -12.50 -64.86 36.70
C ALA A 3 -12.97 -63.50 36.14
N HIS A 4 -13.29 -63.49 34.85
CA HIS A 4 -13.84 -62.38 34.07
C HIS A 4 -15.01 -61.64 34.74
N SER A 5 -15.02 -60.32 34.62
CA SER A 5 -16.26 -59.51 34.60
C SER A 5 -16.16 -58.60 33.37
N ALA A 6 -17.05 -58.82 32.42
CA ALA A 6 -17.18 -58.04 31.20
C ALA A 6 -17.91 -56.73 31.55
N GLU A 7 -17.19 -55.60 31.53
CA GLU A 7 -17.81 -54.28 31.48
C GLU A 7 -18.04 -53.93 30.02
N ALA A 8 -19.33 -53.92 29.64
CA ALA A 8 -19.77 -53.31 28.39
C ALA A 8 -19.52 -51.79 28.50
N GLN A 9 -18.50 -51.30 27.79
CA GLN A 9 -18.33 -49.88 27.55
C GLN A 9 -19.52 -49.39 26.71
N PHE A 10 -20.43 -48.66 27.33
CA PHE A 10 -21.33 -47.76 26.62
C PHE A 10 -20.49 -46.63 26.06
N ASP A 11 -20.06 -46.80 24.81
CA ASP A 11 -19.42 -45.75 24.03
C ASP A 11 -20.46 -44.65 23.77
N THR A 12 -20.50 -43.69 24.69
CA THR A 12 -21.40 -42.52 24.62
C THR A 12 -20.68 -41.41 23.87
N ALA A 13 -20.09 -41.73 22.72
CA ALA A 13 -19.66 -40.72 21.77
C ALA A 13 -20.90 -40.32 20.96
N ALA A 14 -21.58 -39.26 21.40
CA ALA A 14 -22.53 -38.57 20.53
C ALA A 14 -21.79 -38.23 19.21
N PRO A 15 -22.32 -38.61 18.03
CA PRO A 15 -21.69 -38.23 16.79
C PRO A 15 -21.73 -36.70 16.71
N ALA A 16 -20.57 -36.06 16.78
CA ALA A 16 -20.44 -34.67 16.40
C ALA A 16 -20.92 -34.59 14.95
N THR A 17 -22.04 -33.89 14.72
CA THR A 17 -22.54 -33.65 13.37
C THR A 17 -21.43 -32.94 12.59
N SER A 18 -20.93 -33.57 11.52
CA SER A 18 -20.05 -32.90 10.57
C SER A 18 -20.77 -31.65 10.04
N ARG A 19 -20.01 -30.56 9.80
CA ARG A 19 -20.50 -29.31 9.19
C ARG A 19 -20.76 -29.50 7.68
N GLU A 20 -21.37 -30.62 7.33
CA GLU A 20 -21.72 -30.99 5.96
C GLU A 20 -23.22 -30.78 5.75
N PRO A 21 -23.65 -30.45 4.52
CA PRO A 21 -25.07 -30.25 4.22
C PRO A 21 -25.94 -31.46 4.57
N ASP A 22 -25.36 -32.67 4.57
CA ASP A 22 -26.05 -33.91 4.93
C ASP A 22 -25.88 -34.31 6.41
N GLY A 23 -25.24 -33.48 7.24
CA GLY A 23 -24.95 -33.78 8.65
C GLY A 23 -26.20 -34.07 9.48
N LEU A 24 -27.32 -33.41 9.19
CA LEU A 24 -28.62 -33.70 9.81
C LEU A 24 -29.29 -34.97 9.22
N ALA A 25 -29.12 -35.22 7.93
CA ALA A 25 -29.63 -36.44 7.30
C ALA A 25 -28.92 -37.68 7.84
N ALA A 26 -27.63 -37.58 8.17
CA ALA A 26 -26.83 -38.64 8.78
C ALA A 26 -27.33 -39.05 10.20
N LEU A 27 -28.09 -38.20 10.88
CA LEU A 27 -28.72 -38.52 12.16
C LEU A 27 -30.03 -39.29 12.02
N LEU A 28 -30.58 -39.41 10.81
CA LEU A 28 -31.83 -40.16 10.60
C LEU A 28 -31.59 -41.68 10.60
N PRO A 29 -32.55 -42.47 11.09
CA PRO A 29 -32.51 -43.91 10.91
C PRO A 29 -32.44 -44.29 9.44
N ARG A 30 -31.59 -45.29 9.12
CA ARG A 30 -31.29 -45.74 7.75
C ARG A 30 -32.53 -46.07 6.90
N TRP A 31 -33.62 -46.52 7.52
CA TRP A 31 -34.89 -46.80 6.85
C TRP A 31 -35.50 -45.55 6.17
N HIS A 32 -35.40 -44.38 6.81
CA HIS A 32 -35.92 -43.13 6.25
C HIS A 32 -35.07 -42.65 5.07
N LEU A 33 -33.76 -42.82 5.14
CA LEU A 33 -32.84 -42.47 4.05
C LEU A 33 -33.08 -43.33 2.81
N LEU A 34 -33.34 -44.63 2.98
CA LEU A 34 -33.65 -45.54 1.88
C LEU A 34 -34.95 -45.16 1.17
N ARG A 35 -35.99 -44.84 1.94
CA ARG A 35 -37.29 -44.42 1.38
C ARG A 35 -37.21 -43.06 0.69
N ASP A 36 -36.44 -42.14 1.24
CA ASP A 36 -36.22 -40.82 0.62
C ASP A 36 -35.48 -40.95 -0.71
N ALA A 37 -34.47 -41.82 -0.79
CA ALA A 37 -33.76 -42.12 -2.04
C ALA A 37 -34.69 -42.71 -3.13
N GLU A 38 -35.68 -43.52 -2.74
CA GLU A 38 -36.71 -44.05 -3.65
C GLU A 38 -37.65 -42.95 -4.18
N GLU A 39 -37.86 -41.88 -3.41
CA GLU A 39 -38.75 -40.74 -3.76
C GLU A 39 -37.99 -39.53 -4.35
N GLY A 40 -36.68 -39.67 -4.64
CA GLY A 40 -35.87 -38.62 -5.27
C GLY A 40 -35.22 -37.62 -4.30
N GLU A 41 -35.00 -38.02 -3.05
CA GLU A 41 -34.32 -37.28 -1.97
C GLU A 41 -34.94 -35.93 -1.49
N PRO A 42 -36.27 -35.74 -1.48
CA PRO A 42 -36.87 -34.48 -1.02
C PRO A 42 -36.64 -34.17 0.47
N LEU A 43 -36.57 -35.19 1.34
CA LEU A 43 -36.30 -35.01 2.76
C LEU A 43 -34.84 -34.61 3.00
N ARG A 44 -33.89 -35.21 2.28
CA ARG A 44 -32.47 -34.80 2.33
C ARG A 44 -32.32 -33.35 1.91
N ALA A 45 -32.95 -32.95 0.80
CA ALA A 45 -32.92 -31.56 0.33
C ALA A 45 -33.48 -30.57 1.38
N LEU A 46 -34.61 -30.91 2.02
CA LEU A 46 -35.17 -30.09 3.10
C LEU A 46 -34.22 -30.02 4.32
N LEU A 47 -33.65 -31.16 4.73
CA LEU A 47 -32.72 -31.21 5.86
C LEU A 47 -31.42 -30.46 5.58
N ALA A 48 -30.96 -30.41 4.34
CA ALA A 48 -29.80 -29.62 3.95
C ALA A 48 -30.03 -28.12 4.15
N VAL A 49 -31.20 -27.60 3.77
CA VAL A 49 -31.57 -26.19 4.01
C VAL A 49 -31.69 -25.89 5.51
N ILE A 50 -32.24 -26.83 6.30
CA ILE A 50 -32.32 -26.68 7.76
C ILE A 50 -30.94 -26.74 8.40
N ALA A 51 -30.06 -27.62 7.91
CA ALA A 51 -28.67 -27.73 8.37
C ALA A 51 -27.92 -26.41 8.17
N GLU A 52 -28.10 -25.77 7.01
CA GLU A 52 -27.52 -24.44 6.74
C GLU A 52 -27.96 -23.39 7.77
N GLN A 53 -29.24 -23.35 8.16
CA GLN A 53 -29.69 -22.40 9.19
C GLN A 53 -29.21 -22.78 10.59
N LEU A 54 -29.15 -24.08 10.91
CA LEU A 54 -28.64 -24.56 12.19
C LEU A 54 -27.16 -24.21 12.34
N ASP A 55 -26.37 -24.37 11.27
CA ASP A 55 -24.95 -24.03 11.27
C ASP A 55 -24.77 -22.52 11.46
N ARG A 56 -25.59 -21.66 10.84
CA ARG A 56 -25.58 -20.21 11.16
C ARG A 56 -25.84 -19.89 12.63
N VAL A 57 -26.77 -20.61 13.27
CA VAL A 57 -27.05 -20.43 14.70
C VAL A 57 -25.88 -20.94 15.55
N ARG A 58 -25.29 -22.08 15.17
CA ARG A 58 -24.10 -22.64 15.85
C ARG A 58 -22.92 -21.69 15.75
N ASP A 59 -22.64 -21.16 14.56
CA ASP A 59 -21.60 -20.16 14.32
C ASP A 59 -21.86 -18.91 15.15
N GLY A 60 -23.12 -18.45 15.24
CA GLY A 60 -23.50 -17.33 16.10
C GLY A 60 -23.28 -17.59 17.60
N VAL A 61 -23.54 -18.82 18.08
CA VAL A 61 -23.28 -19.20 19.48
C VAL A 61 -21.79 -19.33 19.73
N GLU A 62 -21.04 -19.96 18.82
CA GLU A 62 -19.58 -20.07 18.89
C GLU A 62 -18.94 -18.68 18.91
N GLN A 63 -19.33 -17.80 17.98
CA GLN A 63 -18.90 -16.40 17.98
C GLN A 63 -19.28 -15.68 19.28
N GLY A 64 -20.45 -15.97 19.87
CA GLY A 64 -20.84 -15.40 21.16
C GLY A 64 -19.93 -15.82 22.33
N TYR A 65 -19.29 -17.00 22.27
CA TYR A 65 -18.25 -17.40 23.22
C TYR A 65 -16.91 -16.73 22.92
N GLU A 66 -16.56 -16.59 21.64
CA GLU A 66 -15.37 -15.84 21.22
C GLU A 66 -15.46 -14.36 21.60
N ASP A 67 -16.67 -13.78 21.59
CA ASP A 67 -16.96 -12.39 21.99
C ASP A 67 -16.66 -12.09 23.47
N LEU A 68 -16.38 -13.11 24.29
CA LEU A 68 -15.95 -12.95 25.68
C LEU A 68 -14.46 -12.60 25.81
N PHE A 69 -13.64 -12.83 24.78
CA PHE A 69 -12.19 -12.64 24.79
C PHE A 69 -11.79 -11.56 23.79
N VAL A 70 -10.96 -10.60 24.21
CA VAL A 70 -10.60 -9.45 23.35
C VAL A 70 -9.87 -9.90 22.07
N GLU A 71 -9.15 -11.00 22.15
CA GLU A 71 -8.37 -11.58 21.05
C GLU A 71 -9.23 -12.14 19.92
N THR A 72 -10.43 -12.64 20.24
CA THR A 72 -11.30 -13.37 19.29
C THR A 72 -12.67 -12.73 19.10
N ALA A 73 -13.03 -11.77 19.94
CA ALA A 73 -14.28 -11.04 19.85
C ALA A 73 -14.44 -10.31 18.52
N ALA A 74 -15.66 -10.25 18.01
CA ALA A 74 -15.99 -9.47 16.83
C ALA A 74 -15.69 -7.96 17.06
N PRO A 75 -15.28 -7.19 16.03
CA PRO A 75 -14.87 -5.79 16.19
C PRO A 75 -15.91 -4.90 16.88
N TRP A 76 -17.20 -5.14 16.61
CA TRP A 76 -18.29 -4.36 17.21
C TRP A 76 -18.46 -4.59 18.73
N VAL A 77 -17.93 -5.70 19.28
CA VAL A 77 -17.99 -6.05 20.71
C VAL A 77 -16.89 -5.35 21.52
N LEU A 78 -15.76 -5.03 20.88
CA LEU A 78 -14.58 -4.46 21.53
C LEU A 78 -14.86 -3.23 22.41
N PRO A 79 -15.71 -2.25 21.99
CA PRO A 79 -16.07 -1.13 22.86
C PRO A 79 -16.72 -1.55 24.18
N TYR A 80 -17.58 -2.58 24.14
CA TYR A 80 -18.30 -3.06 25.33
C TYR A 80 -17.35 -3.77 26.31
N LEU A 81 -16.40 -4.55 25.79
CA LEU A 81 -15.32 -5.11 26.61
C LEU A 81 -14.44 -3.99 27.19
N GLY A 82 -14.16 -2.98 26.38
CA GLY A 82 -13.46 -1.78 26.80
C GLY A 82 -14.14 -1.07 27.97
N ASP A 83 -15.45 -0.87 27.92
CA ASP A 83 -16.22 -0.18 28.97
C ASP A 83 -16.05 -0.85 30.35
N LEU A 84 -15.94 -2.18 30.40
CA LEU A 84 -15.71 -2.94 31.65
C LEU A 84 -14.37 -2.58 32.31
N VAL A 85 -13.35 -2.27 31.52
CA VAL A 85 -12.04 -1.84 31.99
C VAL A 85 -11.87 -0.33 31.95
N GLY A 86 -12.96 0.42 31.71
CA GLY A 86 -12.99 1.87 31.65
C GLY A 86 -12.28 2.46 30.43
N TYR A 87 -12.14 1.71 29.34
CA TYR A 87 -11.73 2.24 28.04
C TYR A 87 -12.64 3.41 27.65
N ARG A 88 -12.08 4.45 27.05
CA ARG A 88 -12.88 5.55 26.50
C ARG A 88 -12.93 5.41 25.00
N THR A 89 -14.12 5.13 24.48
CA THR A 89 -14.41 5.18 23.05
C THR A 89 -14.22 6.59 22.51
N LEU A 90 -13.63 6.70 21.32
CA LEU A 90 -13.36 7.98 20.71
C LEU A 90 -14.63 8.56 20.05
N PRO A 91 -14.76 9.89 20.01
CA PRO A 91 -15.78 10.54 19.19
C PRO A 91 -15.64 10.08 17.73
N GLY A 92 -16.76 9.69 17.10
CA GLY A 92 -16.75 9.14 15.73
C GLY A 92 -17.16 7.67 15.64
N TYR A 93 -17.13 6.91 16.74
CA TYR A 93 -17.64 5.53 16.76
C TYR A 93 -19.14 5.45 16.38
N GLU A 94 -19.90 6.51 16.65
CA GLU A 94 -21.29 6.68 16.20
C GLU A 94 -21.47 6.43 14.70
N ARG A 95 -20.44 6.70 13.88
CA ARG A 95 -20.46 6.50 12.43
C ARG A 95 -20.36 5.04 12.03
N VAL A 96 -19.67 4.21 12.82
CA VAL A 96 -19.64 2.75 12.66
C VAL A 96 -21.06 2.17 12.74
N LEU A 97 -21.91 2.76 13.58
CA LEU A 97 -23.31 2.34 13.78
C LEU A 97 -24.26 2.81 12.66
N THR A 98 -23.79 3.63 11.72
CA THR A 98 -24.65 4.14 10.64
C THR A 98 -24.83 3.12 9.50
N THR A 99 -26.06 3.06 8.97
CA THR A 99 -26.35 2.26 7.78
C THR A 99 -25.96 3.04 6.52
N GLY A 100 -25.07 2.46 5.71
CA GLY A 100 -24.66 3.07 4.43
C GLY A 100 -23.16 3.07 4.14
N LEU A 101 -22.32 2.65 5.08
CA LEU A 101 -20.89 2.39 4.81
C LEU A 101 -20.75 1.27 3.76
N HIS A 102 -19.75 1.41 2.90
CA HIS A 102 -19.41 0.45 1.85
C HIS A 102 -18.98 -0.91 2.43
N ASP A 103 -19.04 -1.97 1.63
CA ASP A 103 -18.67 -3.33 2.05
C ASP A 103 -17.22 -3.34 2.60
N GLY A 104 -17.02 -3.93 3.78
CA GLY A 104 -15.74 -3.95 4.50
C GLY A 104 -15.37 -2.66 5.25
N GLY A 105 -15.91 -1.49 4.85
CA GLY A 105 -15.58 -0.19 5.45
C GLY A 105 -16.02 -0.04 6.91
N ARG A 106 -17.08 -0.75 7.32
CA ARG A 106 -17.54 -0.74 8.73
C ARG A 106 -16.52 -1.32 9.68
N ASP A 107 -15.98 -2.48 9.34
CA ASP A 107 -15.03 -3.19 10.19
C ASP A 107 -13.69 -2.45 10.21
N ALA A 108 -13.24 -1.93 9.06
CA ALA A 108 -12.05 -1.12 8.96
C ALA A 108 -12.14 0.18 9.80
N LEU A 109 -13.28 0.88 9.73
CA LEU A 109 -13.54 2.06 10.56
C LEU A 109 -13.63 1.69 12.05
N ALA A 110 -14.29 0.57 12.40
CA ALA A 110 -14.37 0.10 13.78
C ALA A 110 -12.97 -0.17 14.34
N GLU A 111 -12.11 -0.86 13.59
CA GLU A 111 -10.73 -1.11 13.97
C GLU A 111 -9.91 0.18 14.05
N ALA A 112 -10.17 1.18 13.19
CA ALA A 112 -9.47 2.47 13.26
C ALA A 112 -9.87 3.33 14.47
N VAL A 113 -11.12 3.23 14.94
CA VAL A 113 -11.66 4.03 16.04
C VAL A 113 -11.52 3.33 17.40
N ALA A 114 -11.57 2.01 17.43
CA ALA A 114 -11.38 1.19 18.62
C ALA A 114 -10.48 -0.02 18.30
N PRO A 115 -9.18 0.20 18.04
CA PRO A 115 -8.26 -0.89 17.70
C PRO A 115 -8.24 -1.96 18.79
N ARG A 116 -8.27 -3.23 18.39
CA ARG A 116 -8.27 -4.37 19.33
C ARG A 116 -7.06 -4.30 20.28
N ALA A 117 -5.90 -3.92 19.76
CA ALA A 117 -4.67 -3.79 20.52
C ALA A 117 -4.77 -2.72 21.64
N ASP A 118 -5.36 -1.55 21.35
CA ASP A 118 -5.57 -0.48 22.34
C ASP A 118 -6.54 -0.91 23.45
N VAL A 119 -7.65 -1.55 23.06
CA VAL A 119 -8.64 -2.09 24.03
C VAL A 119 -7.99 -3.13 24.94
N ALA A 120 -7.30 -4.12 24.36
CA ALA A 120 -6.63 -5.18 25.12
C ALA A 120 -5.54 -4.64 26.07
N ALA A 121 -4.76 -3.66 25.62
CA ALA A 121 -3.64 -3.11 26.39
C ALA A 121 -4.06 -2.14 27.50
N THR A 122 -5.33 -1.72 27.56
CA THR A 122 -5.83 -0.66 28.46
C THR A 122 -5.35 -0.80 29.91
N VAL A 123 -5.49 -2.00 30.50
CA VAL A 123 -5.10 -2.26 31.89
C VAL A 123 -3.59 -2.18 32.07
N ALA A 124 -2.82 -2.77 31.15
CA ALA A 124 -1.36 -2.74 31.18
C ALA A 124 -0.81 -1.32 31.00
N ASN A 125 -1.41 -0.53 30.11
CA ASN A 125 -1.06 0.86 29.84
C ASN A 125 -1.30 1.74 31.07
N ARG A 126 -2.41 1.52 31.79
CA ARG A 126 -2.70 2.29 33.02
C ARG A 126 -1.71 2.02 34.14
N ARG A 127 -1.18 0.81 34.24
CA ARG A 127 -0.13 0.46 35.22
C ARG A 127 1.20 1.16 34.92
N ARG A 128 1.45 1.54 33.65
CA ARG A 128 2.68 2.19 33.17
C ARG A 128 2.49 3.67 32.82
N LYS A 129 1.37 4.26 33.25
CA LYS A 129 1.01 5.65 32.94
C LYS A 129 2.11 6.62 33.34
N GLY A 130 2.39 7.59 32.46
CA GLY A 130 3.43 8.59 32.66
C GLY A 130 4.85 8.16 32.28
N THR A 131 5.02 6.95 31.74
CA THR A 131 6.31 6.53 31.16
C THR A 131 6.43 6.99 29.71
N LEU A 132 7.68 7.28 29.28
CA LEU A 132 7.93 7.82 27.95
C LEU A 132 7.72 6.77 26.85
N HIS A 133 8.22 5.54 27.05
CA HIS A 133 8.06 4.43 26.11
C HIS A 133 6.58 4.09 25.85
N LEU A 134 5.73 4.19 26.88
CA LEU A 134 4.28 3.95 26.70
C LEU A 134 3.68 4.87 25.62
N LEU A 135 4.19 6.09 25.44
CA LEU A 135 3.68 6.97 24.39
C LEU A 135 4.05 6.48 22.99
N GLU A 136 5.19 5.80 22.83
CA GLU A 136 5.61 5.13 21.59
C GLU A 136 4.73 3.91 21.33
N GLU A 137 4.53 3.07 22.36
CA GLU A 137 3.70 1.87 22.31
C GLU A 137 2.23 2.19 21.98
N ILE A 138 1.68 3.28 22.54
CA ILE A 138 0.32 3.77 22.22
C ILE A 138 0.21 4.17 20.75
N SER A 139 1.26 4.76 20.15
CA SER A 139 1.25 5.10 18.73
C SER A 139 1.12 3.88 17.84
N GLU A 140 1.83 2.80 18.19
CA GLU A 140 1.73 1.53 17.48
C GLU A 140 0.35 0.88 17.69
N GLN A 141 -0.13 0.81 18.93
CA GLN A 141 -1.42 0.20 19.28
C GLN A 141 -2.64 0.92 18.70
N VAL A 142 -2.58 2.26 18.61
CA VAL A 142 -3.72 3.08 18.18
C VAL A 142 -3.67 3.41 16.69
N ALA A 143 -2.47 3.67 16.17
CA ALA A 143 -2.31 4.22 14.84
C ALA A 143 -1.53 3.31 13.88
N ASP A 144 -0.98 2.17 14.31
CA ASP A 144 -0.07 1.33 13.52
C ASP A 144 1.13 2.15 12.97
N HIS A 145 1.62 3.08 13.80
CA HIS A 145 2.69 3.98 13.42
C HIS A 145 3.84 3.92 14.42
N PRO A 146 5.06 3.57 13.94
CA PRO A 146 6.27 3.71 14.74
C PRO A 146 6.42 5.16 15.19
N ALA A 147 6.86 5.33 16.44
CA ALA A 147 7.02 6.65 17.01
C ALA A 147 8.22 6.74 17.94
N ARG A 148 8.64 7.98 18.19
CA ARG A 148 9.68 8.31 19.15
C ARG A 148 9.20 9.41 20.08
N ALA A 149 9.18 9.13 21.37
CA ALA A 149 8.81 10.08 22.39
C ALA A 149 10.06 10.79 22.95
N VAL A 150 10.00 12.12 23.03
CA VAL A 150 11.12 12.96 23.45
C VAL A 150 10.65 13.95 24.51
N GLU A 151 11.30 13.92 25.66
CA GLU A 151 11.18 14.95 26.68
C GLU A 151 11.90 16.22 26.20
N LEU A 152 11.15 17.19 25.67
CA LEU A 152 11.71 18.42 25.10
C LEU A 152 12.45 19.24 26.14
N SER A 153 12.03 19.15 27.41
CA SER A 153 12.70 19.76 28.57
C SER A 153 14.17 19.38 28.69
N ARG A 154 14.54 18.14 28.32
CA ARG A 154 15.93 17.66 28.36
C ARG A 154 16.80 18.29 27.28
N LEU A 155 16.20 18.87 26.25
CA LEU A 155 16.91 19.52 25.15
C LEU A 155 16.95 21.05 25.32
N VAL A 156 16.31 21.61 26.35
CA VAL A 156 16.34 23.06 26.62
C VAL A 156 17.67 23.48 27.26
N ALA A 157 18.28 24.52 26.70
CA ALA A 157 19.46 25.15 27.26
C ALA A 157 19.12 25.90 28.55
N ALA A 158 19.93 25.72 29.61
CA ALA A 158 19.68 26.34 30.91
C ALA A 158 20.96 26.87 31.55
N ASN A 159 20.87 28.08 32.11
CA ASN A 159 21.91 28.65 32.96
C ASN A 159 21.66 28.23 34.41
N GLN A 160 22.52 27.37 34.95
CA GLN A 160 22.36 26.87 36.32
C GLN A 160 23.05 27.78 37.34
N SER A 161 22.45 27.88 38.53
CA SER A 161 23.12 28.47 39.69
C SER A 161 24.31 27.61 40.09
N VAL A 162 25.45 28.26 40.38
CA VAL A 162 26.67 27.57 40.86
C VAL A 162 26.40 26.77 42.16
N LYS A 163 25.38 27.16 42.94
CA LYS A 163 24.96 26.45 44.16
C LYS A 163 24.25 25.11 43.90
N LEU A 164 23.72 24.89 42.69
CA LEU A 164 22.96 23.70 42.29
C LEU A 164 23.58 23.07 41.04
N TYR A 165 24.91 22.99 41.00
CA TYR A 165 25.63 22.45 39.85
C TYR A 165 25.23 21.00 39.59
N ARG A 166 24.64 20.76 38.42
CA ARG A 166 24.46 19.43 37.82
C ARG A 166 24.97 19.50 36.39
N ASP A 167 25.95 18.66 36.05
CA ASP A 167 26.41 18.56 34.66
C ASP A 167 25.30 17.94 33.80
N THR A 168 24.52 18.82 33.18
CA THR A 168 23.42 18.44 32.28
C THR A 168 23.87 18.44 30.82
N GLY A 169 25.07 18.95 30.52
CA GLY A 169 25.52 19.20 29.15
C GLY A 169 24.76 20.33 28.42
N ARG A 170 23.75 20.97 29.04
CA ARG A 170 22.81 21.92 28.37
C ARG A 170 23.23 23.39 28.38
N GLY A 171 24.48 23.69 28.71
CA GLY A 171 25.09 25.00 28.53
C GLY A 171 26.33 24.96 27.63
N ARG A 172 26.56 23.84 26.94
CA ARG A 172 27.76 23.62 26.11
C ARG A 172 27.58 24.18 24.70
N LEU A 173 28.69 24.53 24.07
CA LEU A 173 28.73 24.78 22.62
C LEU A 173 28.53 23.47 21.86
N LEU A 174 28.03 23.58 20.64
CA LEU A 174 27.83 22.45 19.74
C LEU A 174 29.18 21.81 19.37
N ASP A 175 29.29 20.48 19.49
CA ASP A 175 30.49 19.75 19.08
C ASP A 175 30.48 19.51 17.57
N LEU A 176 31.31 20.26 16.84
CA LEU A 176 31.43 20.15 15.39
C LEU A 176 32.14 18.86 14.92
N ARG A 177 32.68 18.05 15.85
CA ARG A 177 33.36 16.79 15.53
C ARG A 177 32.41 15.61 15.46
N ASP A 178 31.26 15.67 16.14
CA ASP A 178 30.24 14.63 16.10
C ASP A 178 29.31 14.85 14.90
N GLY A 179 29.79 14.48 13.72
CA GLY A 179 29.03 14.65 12.48
C GLY A 179 27.70 13.89 12.49
N SER A 180 27.62 12.72 13.13
CA SER A 180 26.38 11.93 13.18
C SER A 180 25.31 12.62 14.01
N ALA A 181 25.66 13.16 15.19
CA ALA A 181 24.72 13.95 15.97
C ALA A 181 24.26 15.23 15.24
N LEU A 182 25.17 15.88 14.50
CA LEU A 182 24.85 17.06 13.69
C LEU A 182 23.90 16.73 12.53
N ALA A 183 24.06 15.57 11.88
CA ALA A 183 23.19 15.13 10.80
C ALA A 183 21.75 14.85 11.25
N LEU A 184 21.55 14.60 12.55
CA LEU A 184 20.24 14.36 13.17
C LEU A 184 19.63 15.63 13.80
N GLN A 185 20.29 16.77 13.68
CA GLN A 185 19.83 18.03 14.24
C GLN A 185 18.46 18.44 13.67
N GLY A 186 17.55 18.90 14.54
CA GLY A 186 16.22 19.35 14.14
C GLY A 186 15.21 18.23 13.90
N GLY A 187 15.65 16.97 13.94
CA GLY A 187 14.78 15.81 13.83
C GLY A 187 14.42 15.18 15.18
N PRO A 188 13.75 14.02 15.14
CA PRO A 188 13.34 13.25 16.33
C PRO A 188 14.51 12.82 17.22
N PHE A 189 15.70 12.68 16.64
CA PHE A 189 16.92 12.20 17.28
C PHE A 189 17.89 13.31 17.68
N ASP A 190 17.45 14.57 17.60
CA ASP A 190 18.26 15.73 17.95
C ASP A 190 18.71 15.66 19.42
N THR A 191 20.02 15.82 19.63
CA THR A 191 20.62 15.88 20.96
C THR A 191 21.11 17.28 21.32
N THR A 192 21.01 18.24 20.39
CA THR A 192 21.51 19.61 20.55
C THR A 192 20.66 20.41 21.53
N ALA A 193 21.31 21.29 22.30
CA ALA A 193 20.61 22.19 23.22
C ALA A 193 19.90 23.32 22.45
N ARG A 194 18.63 23.57 22.77
CA ARG A 194 17.75 24.54 22.14
C ARG A 194 17.39 25.67 23.09
N THR A 195 17.21 26.88 22.57
CA THR A 195 16.64 27.99 23.34
C THR A 195 15.19 27.70 23.69
N VAL A 196 14.71 28.23 24.81
CA VAL A 196 13.33 28.06 25.27
C VAL A 196 12.32 28.51 24.20
N ASP A 197 11.33 27.67 23.95
CA ASP A 197 10.12 28.00 23.18
C ASP A 197 8.89 27.82 24.09
N VAL A 198 8.25 28.93 24.41
CA VAL A 198 7.11 28.97 25.34
C VAL A 198 5.78 28.51 24.71
N ARG A 199 5.75 28.27 23.39
CA ARG A 199 4.58 27.67 22.75
C ARG A 199 4.41 26.24 23.24
N ARG A 200 3.17 25.75 23.25
CA ARG A 200 2.87 24.37 23.65
C ARG A 200 3.20 23.38 22.54
N ALA A 201 3.67 22.18 22.89
CA ALA A 201 3.90 21.09 21.95
C ALA A 201 2.58 20.64 21.29
N ASN A 202 1.48 20.68 22.05
CA ASN A 202 0.14 20.33 21.56
C ASN A 202 -0.66 21.54 21.01
N SER A 203 0.01 22.66 20.68
CA SER A 203 -0.68 23.83 20.18
C SER A 203 -1.36 23.55 18.83
N PRO A 204 -2.66 23.85 18.67
CA PRO A 204 -3.39 23.57 17.43
C PRO A 204 -3.04 24.51 16.27
N ARG A 205 -2.39 25.65 16.54
CA ARG A 205 -2.02 26.63 15.50
C ARG A 205 -0.58 26.47 15.04
N ARG A 206 0.35 26.47 15.99
CA ARG A 206 1.78 26.35 15.71
C ARG A 206 2.45 25.67 16.89
N GLN A 207 2.79 24.41 16.69
CA GLN A 207 3.48 23.61 17.68
C GLN A 207 4.86 24.21 17.99
N GLY A 208 5.23 24.10 19.26
CA GLY A 208 6.55 24.43 19.78
C GLY A 208 6.88 23.43 20.88
N GLY A 209 7.10 23.91 22.10
CA GLY A 209 7.17 23.03 23.26
C GLY A 209 8.57 22.76 23.76
N TRP A 210 9.60 23.47 23.27
CA TRP A 210 10.93 23.45 23.89
C TRP A 210 10.90 24.15 25.26
N SER A 211 10.17 23.55 26.19
CA SER A 211 9.86 24.03 27.51
C SER A 211 9.92 22.87 28.51
N PRO A 212 9.99 23.15 29.83
CA PRO A 212 9.98 22.11 30.85
C PRO A 212 8.75 21.18 30.82
N ALA A 213 7.62 21.64 30.27
CA ALA A 213 6.38 20.87 30.19
C ALA A 213 6.28 20.01 28.90
N GLY A 214 7.09 20.31 27.89
CA GLY A 214 6.88 19.78 26.55
C GLY A 214 7.33 18.34 26.38
N VAL A 215 6.46 17.55 25.76
CA VAL A 215 6.75 16.20 25.26
C VAL A 215 6.39 16.16 23.78
N ALA A 216 7.32 15.69 22.94
CA ALA A 216 7.05 15.44 21.53
C ALA A 216 6.94 13.94 21.28
N LEU A 217 5.86 13.53 20.62
CA LEU A 217 5.75 12.23 20.00
C LEU A 217 5.98 12.42 18.49
N PHE A 218 7.15 12.03 18.00
CA PHE A 218 7.45 12.02 16.57
C PHE A 218 6.90 10.74 15.95
N VAL A 219 6.05 10.86 14.93
CA VAL A 219 5.30 9.74 14.34
C VAL A 219 5.67 9.56 12.87
N TRP A 220 6.00 8.34 12.47
CA TRP A 220 6.27 7.97 11.08
C TRP A 220 5.02 7.37 10.45
N ARG A 221 4.46 8.08 9.45
CA ARG A 221 3.33 7.57 8.63
C ARG A 221 3.77 6.77 7.41
N LEU A 222 5.08 6.81 7.10
CA LEU A 222 5.64 6.04 6.00
C LEU A 222 6.08 4.67 6.52
N LYS A 223 5.78 3.63 5.74
CA LYS A 223 6.24 2.26 5.98
C LYS A 223 7.50 2.00 5.15
N ALA A 224 8.40 1.15 5.65
CA ALA A 224 9.57 0.70 4.92
C ALA A 224 9.20 -0.53 4.07
N TYR A 225 9.18 -0.35 2.75
CA TYR A 225 8.90 -1.41 1.78
C TYR A 225 10.21 -2.04 1.31
N SER A 226 10.28 -3.37 1.37
CA SER A 226 11.43 -4.15 0.90
C SER A 226 11.49 -4.17 -0.63
N LEU A 227 12.69 -4.28 -1.17
CA LEU A 227 12.95 -4.67 -2.55
C LEU A 227 14.05 -5.71 -2.54
N THR A 228 13.70 -6.95 -2.85
CA THR A 228 14.62 -8.09 -2.76
C THR A 228 15.14 -8.49 -4.13
N SER A 229 16.47 -8.60 -4.28
CA SER A 229 17.16 -8.98 -5.52
C SER A 229 16.73 -8.17 -6.74
N SER A 230 16.44 -6.89 -6.52
CA SER A 230 16.04 -5.98 -7.59
C SER A 230 17.27 -5.53 -8.37
N PRO A 231 17.22 -5.46 -9.71
CA PRO A 231 18.32 -4.92 -10.50
C PRO A 231 18.48 -3.43 -10.25
N ALA A 232 19.72 -2.97 -10.08
CA ALA A 232 20.05 -1.55 -10.05
C ALA A 232 20.08 -0.99 -11.48
N TYR A 233 19.60 0.24 -11.67
CA TYR A 233 19.58 0.87 -12.99
C TYR A 233 20.96 1.46 -13.34
N CYS A 234 21.48 1.17 -14.53
CA CYS A 234 22.74 1.74 -15.01
C CYS A 234 22.47 3.04 -15.76
N ILE A 235 22.74 4.19 -15.13
CA ILE A 235 22.57 5.52 -15.73
C ILE A 235 23.64 5.78 -16.78
N ASP A 236 24.91 5.49 -16.46
CA ASP A 236 26.04 5.75 -17.35
C ASP A 236 27.00 4.56 -17.30
N ARG A 237 27.02 3.79 -18.39
CA ARG A 237 27.89 2.62 -18.54
C ARG A 237 29.37 2.99 -18.70
N ALA A 238 29.69 4.15 -19.28
CA ALA A 238 31.07 4.57 -19.45
C ALA A 238 31.69 4.99 -18.11
N ARG A 239 30.87 5.55 -17.22
CA ARG A 239 31.29 6.01 -15.88
C ARG A 239 30.93 5.04 -14.75
N ASN A 240 30.22 3.96 -15.05
CA ASN A 240 29.74 2.94 -14.11
C ASN A 240 28.90 3.53 -12.97
N LEU A 241 27.91 4.35 -13.35
CA LEU A 241 27.01 5.04 -12.43
C LEU A 241 25.66 4.34 -12.41
N TYR A 242 25.14 4.06 -11.22
CA TYR A 242 23.93 3.29 -11.00
C TYR A 242 23.04 3.94 -9.93
N THR A 243 21.75 3.62 -9.96
CA THR A 243 20.80 3.93 -8.88
C THR A 243 20.23 2.66 -8.28
N PHE A 244 19.84 2.73 -7.01
CA PHE A 244 19.12 1.63 -6.34
C PHE A 244 17.75 1.39 -6.98
N SER A 245 17.04 2.46 -7.35
CA SER A 245 15.79 2.35 -8.10
C SER A 245 16.06 1.88 -9.53
N ILE A 246 15.37 0.82 -9.94
CA ILE A 246 15.38 0.32 -11.34
C ILE A 246 14.75 1.32 -12.33
N LEU A 247 14.01 2.32 -11.84
CA LEU A 247 13.44 3.38 -12.66
C LEU A 247 14.46 4.48 -13.01
N GLY A 248 15.67 4.46 -12.41
CA GLY A 248 16.72 5.44 -12.68
C GLY A 248 16.59 6.76 -11.90
N ASN A 249 15.56 6.90 -11.06
CA ASN A 249 15.35 8.07 -10.22
C ASN A 249 16.12 8.02 -8.90
N ASP A 250 16.33 9.20 -8.30
CA ASP A 250 16.81 9.34 -6.94
C ASP A 250 15.74 8.83 -5.98
N SER A 251 16.14 7.93 -5.09
CA SER A 251 15.27 7.30 -4.10
C SER A 251 16.03 7.15 -2.79
N PRO A 252 15.67 7.90 -1.73
CA PRO A 252 16.38 7.82 -0.47
C PRO A 252 16.23 6.43 0.15
N LEU A 253 17.33 5.90 0.68
CA LEU A 253 17.34 4.63 1.38
C LEU A 253 16.78 4.79 2.79
N VAL A 254 16.02 3.80 3.22
CA VAL A 254 15.30 3.81 4.49
C VAL A 254 15.83 2.70 5.39
N THR A 255 15.93 2.98 6.68
CA THR A 255 16.27 2.00 7.70
C THR A 255 15.19 0.93 7.76
N LYS A 256 15.59 -0.34 7.68
CA LYS A 256 14.72 -1.46 8.04
C LYS A 256 14.57 -1.46 9.56
N PRO A 257 13.37 -1.19 10.11
CA PRO A 257 13.17 -1.12 11.55
C PRO A 257 13.44 -2.48 12.21
N VAL A 258 14.15 -2.46 13.33
CA VAL A 258 14.33 -3.62 14.20
C VAL A 258 13.43 -3.43 15.43
N PRO A 259 12.69 -4.47 15.88
CA PRO A 259 11.89 -4.40 17.08
C PRO A 259 12.70 -3.93 18.30
N GLU A 260 12.06 -3.19 19.18
CA GLU A 260 12.70 -2.72 20.39
C GLU A 260 13.07 -3.89 21.33
N PRO A 261 14.25 -3.86 21.96
CA PRO A 261 14.75 -4.99 22.75
C PRO A 261 14.01 -5.18 24.09
N SER A 262 13.30 -4.16 24.57
CA SER A 262 12.54 -4.26 25.83
C SER A 262 11.40 -3.24 25.91
N PRO A 263 10.37 -3.48 26.74
CA PRO A 263 9.24 -2.54 26.99
C PRO A 263 9.60 -1.25 27.75
N THR A 264 10.90 -0.92 27.85
CA THR A 264 11.41 0.30 28.49
C THR A 264 12.48 0.98 27.64
N HIS A 265 12.81 0.38 26.50
CA HIS A 265 13.68 0.98 25.51
C HIS A 265 12.97 2.19 24.90
N ILE A 266 13.72 3.19 24.45
CA ILE A 266 13.13 4.35 23.76
C ILE A 266 13.59 4.25 22.31
N ALA A 267 12.65 4.33 21.37
CA ALA A 267 12.90 4.15 19.96
C ALA A 267 14.14 4.92 19.50
N THR A 268 15.14 4.21 18.97
CA THR A 268 16.33 4.78 18.33
C THR A 268 16.15 4.80 16.81
N VAL A 269 17.12 5.36 16.07
CA VAL A 269 17.05 5.43 14.59
C VAL A 269 16.84 4.04 13.97
N ASP A 270 17.33 3.00 14.65
CA ASP A 270 17.28 1.62 14.18
C ASP A 270 15.91 0.96 14.38
N ASN A 271 15.01 1.59 15.15
CA ASN A 271 13.68 1.08 15.50
C ASN A 271 12.55 1.66 14.63
N VAL A 272 12.86 2.60 13.73
CA VAL A 272 11.87 3.33 12.94
C VAL A 272 12.30 3.41 11.47
N PRO A 273 11.37 3.66 10.53
CA PRO A 273 11.69 3.80 9.11
C PRO A 273 12.30 5.17 8.80
N ALA A 274 13.45 5.48 9.42
CA ALA A 274 14.18 6.73 9.20
C ALA A 274 14.96 6.71 7.89
N PHE A 275 15.09 7.87 7.24
CA PHE A 275 15.99 8.02 6.10
C PHE A 275 17.45 7.93 6.53
N ILE A 276 18.24 7.17 5.79
CA ILE A 276 19.65 6.96 6.08
C ILE A 276 20.43 8.15 5.51
N THR A 277 21.01 8.98 6.38
CA THR A 277 21.87 10.09 5.95
C THR A 277 23.27 9.60 5.58
N ARG A 278 23.97 10.36 4.74
CA ARG A 278 25.37 10.06 4.35
C ARG A 278 26.26 9.93 5.57
N ARG A 279 26.10 10.83 6.54
CA ARG A 279 26.97 10.85 7.71
C ARG A 279 26.68 9.69 8.66
N LEU A 280 25.42 9.36 8.87
CA LEU A 280 25.01 8.20 9.67
C LEU A 280 25.53 6.90 9.06
N LEU A 281 25.40 6.73 7.74
CA LEU A 281 25.93 5.56 7.05
C LEU A 281 27.46 5.48 7.11
N HIS A 282 28.15 6.61 7.02
CA HIS A 282 29.62 6.65 7.10
C HIS A 282 30.11 6.17 8.47
N ASP A 283 29.52 6.67 9.56
CA ASP A 283 29.96 6.37 10.92
C ASP A 283 29.49 4.97 11.39
N ARG A 284 28.34 4.48 10.87
CA ARG A 284 27.68 3.22 11.31
C ARG A 284 27.36 2.25 10.17
N LEU A 285 28.25 2.12 9.18
CA LEU A 285 28.01 1.30 7.98
C LEU A 285 27.52 -0.12 8.28
N LEU A 286 28.14 -0.78 9.26
CA LEU A 286 27.83 -2.17 9.60
C LEU A 286 26.43 -2.34 10.17
N ASP A 287 25.77 -1.29 10.68
CA ASP A 287 24.42 -1.38 11.23
C ASP A 287 23.38 -1.44 10.11
N TYR A 288 23.64 -0.78 8.97
CA TYR A 288 22.71 -0.70 7.84
C TYR A 288 23.02 -1.70 6.71
N TYR A 289 24.29 -2.06 6.52
CA TYR A 289 24.75 -2.84 5.37
C TYR A 289 24.97 -4.32 5.69
N GLY A 290 24.35 -5.21 4.89
CA GLY A 290 24.58 -6.65 4.95
C GLY A 290 23.30 -7.48 4.76
N PRO A 291 23.39 -8.80 4.51
CA PRO A 291 22.23 -9.65 4.26
C PRO A 291 21.14 -9.49 5.33
N GLY A 292 19.91 -9.19 4.90
CA GLY A 292 18.75 -9.00 5.77
C GLY A 292 18.67 -7.66 6.51
N LYS A 293 19.65 -6.75 6.32
CA LYS A 293 19.67 -5.39 6.89
C LYS A 293 18.96 -4.37 5.98
N SER A 294 19.25 -3.08 6.15
CA SER A 294 18.58 -2.00 5.43
C SER A 294 18.89 -2.02 3.93
N PHE A 295 20.14 -2.31 3.56
CA PHE A 295 20.49 -2.53 2.16
C PHE A 295 21.71 -3.46 1.96
N VAL A 296 21.79 -4.03 0.75
CA VAL A 296 22.87 -4.91 0.27
C VAL A 296 23.13 -4.62 -1.19
N ILE A 297 24.39 -4.71 -1.60
CA ILE A 297 24.81 -4.62 -3.00
C ILE A 297 25.48 -5.93 -3.39
N ARG A 298 25.03 -6.50 -4.51
CA ARG A 298 25.60 -7.67 -5.19
C ARG A 298 25.98 -7.28 -6.61
N ARG A 299 27.04 -7.88 -7.14
CA ARG A 299 27.52 -7.60 -8.50
C ARG A 299 27.87 -8.87 -9.24
N ASP A 300 27.85 -8.80 -10.56
CA ASP A 300 28.34 -9.86 -11.45
C ASP A 300 27.67 -11.22 -11.25
N GLY A 301 26.40 -11.23 -10.82
CA GLY A 301 25.62 -12.45 -10.62
C GLY A 301 26.09 -13.29 -9.43
N GLU A 302 26.99 -12.76 -8.58
CA GLU A 302 27.41 -13.42 -7.36
C GLU A 302 26.34 -13.25 -6.27
N ASP A 303 25.97 -14.36 -5.63
CA ASP A 303 25.10 -14.33 -4.43
C ASP A 303 25.79 -13.71 -3.22
N LYS A 304 27.11 -13.45 -3.30
CA LYS A 304 27.89 -12.87 -2.21
C LYS A 304 27.74 -11.35 -2.21
N PRO A 305 27.42 -10.74 -1.05
CA PRO A 305 27.38 -9.29 -0.92
C PRO A 305 28.79 -8.71 -1.09
N VAL A 306 28.87 -7.50 -1.63
CA VAL A 306 30.14 -6.74 -1.67
C VAL A 306 30.69 -6.61 -0.24
N PRO A 307 32.00 -6.81 -0.01
CA PRO A 307 32.59 -6.61 1.31
C PRO A 307 32.35 -5.20 1.86
N PRO A 308 32.00 -5.03 3.15
CA PRO A 308 31.81 -3.69 3.73
C PRO A 308 33.05 -2.80 3.61
N SER A 309 34.26 -3.38 3.59
CA SER A 309 35.53 -2.67 3.39
C SER A 309 35.65 -1.96 2.04
N ASP A 310 34.89 -2.42 1.05
CA ASP A 310 34.92 -1.88 -0.31
C ASP A 310 33.91 -0.73 -0.46
N ILE A 311 33.02 -0.52 0.51
CA ILE A 311 32.00 0.51 0.45
C ILE A 311 32.55 1.81 1.03
N VAL A 312 32.38 2.89 0.27
CA VAL A 312 32.69 4.25 0.70
C VAL A 312 31.42 5.08 0.59
N VAL A 313 31.06 5.78 1.66
CA VAL A 313 29.95 6.72 1.61
C VAL A 313 30.45 8.05 1.05
N ALA A 314 29.78 8.55 0.02
CA ALA A 314 30.17 9.79 -0.65
C ALA A 314 28.94 10.56 -1.15
N ASP A 315 29.13 11.86 -1.37
CA ASP A 315 28.15 12.68 -2.08
C ASP A 315 28.23 12.41 -3.58
N LEU A 316 27.15 11.86 -4.14
CA LEU A 316 27.02 11.54 -5.56
C LEU A 316 26.03 12.48 -6.29
N SER A 317 25.66 13.61 -5.68
CA SER A 317 24.72 14.59 -6.27
C SER A 317 25.15 15.05 -7.66
N ASP A 318 26.44 15.34 -7.85
CA ASP A 318 27.03 15.81 -9.11
C ASP A 318 27.79 14.70 -9.89
N TRP A 319 27.78 13.45 -9.41
CA TRP A 319 28.58 12.36 -9.97
C TRP A 319 30.10 12.67 -10.12
N ARG A 320 30.61 13.61 -9.31
CA ARG A 320 32.01 14.06 -9.35
C ARG A 320 32.95 13.12 -8.61
N TYR A 321 32.48 12.49 -7.54
CA TYR A 321 33.29 11.55 -6.77
C TYR A 321 33.68 10.35 -7.63
N ARG A 322 34.98 10.02 -7.62
CA ARG A 322 35.53 8.86 -8.34
C ARG A 322 36.05 7.86 -7.31
N PRO A 323 35.41 6.70 -7.16
CA PRO A 323 35.87 5.66 -6.24
C PRO A 323 37.29 5.21 -6.59
N GLY A 324 38.09 4.92 -5.56
CA GLY A 324 39.40 4.30 -5.70
C GLY A 324 39.32 2.87 -6.23
N ARG A 325 40.47 2.22 -6.41
CA ARG A 325 40.52 0.83 -6.90
C ARG A 325 39.84 -0.11 -5.91
N GLY A 326 38.84 -0.86 -6.39
CA GLY A 326 38.08 -1.81 -5.58
C GLY A 326 36.97 -1.17 -4.74
N GLN A 327 36.89 0.16 -4.69
CA GLN A 327 35.87 0.86 -3.93
C GLN A 327 34.58 1.03 -4.73
N ILE A 328 33.46 1.05 -3.99
CA ILE A 328 32.13 1.37 -4.47
C ILE A 328 31.63 2.56 -3.64
N ALA A 329 31.34 3.68 -4.30
CA ALA A 329 30.74 4.81 -3.63
C ALA A 329 29.22 4.63 -3.53
N VAL A 330 28.66 4.92 -2.36
CA VAL A 330 27.23 4.85 -2.09
C VAL A 330 26.76 6.19 -1.53
N ASP A 331 25.65 6.69 -2.05
CA ASP A 331 24.94 7.86 -1.52
C ASP A 331 23.53 7.42 -1.09
N PRO A 332 23.26 7.27 0.22
CA PRO A 332 21.97 6.77 0.70
C PRO A 332 20.86 7.81 0.61
N GLU A 333 21.17 9.11 0.55
CA GLU A 333 20.16 10.17 0.49
C GLU A 333 19.56 10.28 -0.91
N LEU A 334 20.33 9.94 -1.94
CA LEU A 334 19.88 9.93 -3.34
C LEU A 334 19.64 8.51 -3.88
N GLY A 335 20.07 7.48 -3.16
CA GLY A 335 20.02 6.10 -3.68
C GLY A 335 20.90 5.90 -4.91
N ARG A 336 22.13 6.45 -4.88
CA ARG A 336 23.09 6.37 -5.99
C ARG A 336 24.28 5.48 -5.63
N ILE A 337 24.85 4.83 -6.66
CA ILE A 337 25.99 3.94 -6.58
C ILE A 337 26.98 4.31 -7.69
N ALA A 338 28.27 4.42 -7.38
CA ALA A 338 29.31 4.58 -8.39
C ALA A 338 30.41 3.53 -8.20
N PHE A 339 30.82 2.89 -9.29
CA PHE A 339 31.91 1.91 -9.28
C PHE A 339 33.20 2.52 -9.82
N GLY A 340 34.34 2.10 -9.27
CA GLY A 340 35.65 2.44 -9.84
C GLY A 340 35.79 1.94 -11.28
N SER A 341 36.45 2.71 -12.15
CA SER A 341 36.56 2.43 -13.60
C SER A 341 37.20 1.08 -13.94
N ARG A 342 38.04 0.53 -13.05
CA ARG A 342 38.69 -0.78 -13.22
C ARG A 342 37.96 -1.93 -12.51
N SER A 343 36.91 -1.64 -11.74
CA SER A 343 36.09 -2.59 -11.00
C SER A 343 34.61 -2.50 -11.41
N ALA A 344 34.38 -2.09 -12.66
CA ALA A 344 33.08 -1.99 -13.28
C ALA A 344 32.40 -3.36 -13.34
N PRO A 345 31.16 -3.49 -12.87
CA PRO A 345 30.39 -4.73 -12.99
C PRO A 345 30.07 -5.00 -14.47
N ARG A 346 30.29 -6.24 -14.91
CA ARG A 346 30.08 -6.70 -16.29
C ARG A 346 28.75 -7.42 -16.47
N GLN A 347 28.30 -8.19 -15.48
CA GLN A 347 27.05 -8.96 -15.58
C GLN A 347 25.85 -8.25 -14.95
N GLY A 348 26.08 -7.15 -14.24
CA GLY A 348 25.02 -6.33 -13.63
C GLY A 348 25.23 -6.10 -12.14
N VAL A 349 24.29 -5.37 -11.54
CA VAL A 349 24.26 -5.02 -10.13
C VAL A 349 22.86 -5.29 -9.61
N TRP A 350 22.78 -5.96 -8.47
CA TRP A 350 21.53 -6.27 -7.78
C TRP A 350 21.61 -5.70 -6.39
N VAL A 351 20.47 -5.21 -5.91
CA VAL A 351 20.36 -4.59 -4.60
C VAL A 351 19.21 -5.19 -3.82
N ASP A 352 19.43 -5.37 -2.53
CA ASP A 352 18.35 -5.41 -1.55
C ASP A 352 18.30 -4.04 -0.91
N HIS A 353 17.15 -3.39 -0.84
CA HIS A 353 17.02 -2.13 -0.12
C HIS A 353 15.59 -1.85 0.29
N HIS A 354 15.41 -0.85 1.16
CA HIS A 354 14.10 -0.39 1.55
C HIS A 354 13.85 1.04 1.07
N TYR A 355 12.64 1.28 0.58
CA TYR A 355 12.12 2.61 0.26
C TYR A 355 10.91 2.92 1.16
N ALA A 356 10.57 4.19 1.29
CA ALA A 356 9.44 4.62 2.10
C ALA A 356 8.23 4.95 1.21
N TYR A 357 7.06 4.45 1.60
CA TYR A 357 5.79 4.81 0.96
C TYR A 357 4.62 4.74 1.95
N GLY A 358 3.45 5.21 1.54
CA GLY A 358 2.31 5.48 2.44
C GLY A 358 1.32 4.36 2.66
N ALA A 359 1.20 3.43 1.72
CA ALA A 359 0.14 2.42 1.69
C ALA A 359 0.53 1.24 0.79
N ASP A 360 -0.14 0.11 1.00
CA ASP A 360 -0.02 -1.11 0.20
C ASP A 360 -0.76 -0.92 -1.13
N MET A 361 -0.17 -0.11 -2.01
CA MET A 361 -0.74 0.30 -3.29
C MET A 361 0.32 0.29 -4.40
N GLY A 362 -0.09 -0.11 -5.60
CA GLY A 362 0.79 -0.24 -6.76
C GLY A 362 1.59 -1.55 -6.77
N GLY A 363 2.51 -1.71 -7.73
CA GLY A 363 3.29 -2.95 -7.87
C GLY A 363 4.41 -3.04 -6.83
N GLY A 364 4.10 -3.11 -5.53
CA GLY A 364 5.08 -3.19 -4.43
C GLY A 364 5.34 -4.62 -3.91
N GLU A 365 6.37 -4.77 -3.07
CA GLU A 365 6.71 -6.03 -2.39
C GLU A 365 5.99 -6.08 -1.02
N TYR A 366 4.71 -6.41 -1.03
CA TYR A 366 3.86 -6.48 0.15
C TYR A 366 2.79 -7.58 0.01
N GLN A 367 2.02 -7.81 1.09
CA GLN A 367 0.92 -8.78 1.08
C GLN A 367 -0.37 -8.18 0.50
N ARG A 368 -1.10 -8.94 -0.32
CA ARG A 368 -2.31 -8.56 -1.04
C ARG A 368 -3.48 -9.40 -0.50
N PRO A 369 -4.07 -9.01 0.65
CA PRO A 369 -5.06 -9.83 1.37
C PRO A 369 -6.41 -9.93 0.65
N ASP A 370 -6.68 -9.05 -0.30
CA ASP A 370 -7.84 -9.04 -1.19
C ASP A 370 -7.75 -10.08 -2.31
N ARG A 371 -6.60 -10.76 -2.47
CA ARG A 371 -6.40 -11.80 -3.47
C ARG A 371 -7.29 -13.01 -3.20
N VAL A 372 -8.12 -13.34 -4.18
CA VAL A 372 -9.01 -14.51 -4.15
C VAL A 372 -8.27 -15.77 -4.58
N ASP A 373 -8.38 -16.84 -3.80
CA ASP A 373 -7.85 -18.16 -4.15
C ASP A 373 -8.61 -18.76 -5.34
N ARG A 374 -7.84 -19.27 -6.31
CA ARG A 374 -8.35 -19.82 -7.58
C ARG A 374 -7.80 -21.23 -7.79
N PRO A 375 -8.30 -22.23 -7.04
CA PRO A 375 -7.77 -23.60 -7.10
C PRO A 375 -7.99 -24.28 -8.45
N ASP A 376 -9.01 -23.85 -9.20
CA ASP A 376 -9.38 -24.44 -10.49
C ASP A 376 -8.57 -23.90 -11.69
N ALA A 377 -7.77 -22.84 -11.47
CA ALA A 377 -6.97 -22.23 -12.53
C ALA A 377 -5.62 -22.93 -12.73
N THR A 378 -5.16 -23.03 -13.97
CA THR A 378 -3.85 -23.63 -14.27
C THR A 378 -2.73 -22.61 -14.13
N PHE A 379 -1.67 -22.98 -13.42
CA PHE A 379 -0.53 -22.11 -13.11
C PHE A 379 0.66 -22.30 -14.05
N TYR A 380 1.16 -21.19 -14.59
CA TYR A 380 2.36 -21.11 -15.42
C TYR A 380 3.38 -20.20 -14.73
N ARG A 381 4.34 -20.78 -14.02
CA ARG A 381 5.31 -20.03 -13.20
C ARG A 381 6.50 -19.55 -14.01
N VAL A 382 6.82 -18.27 -13.88
CA VAL A 382 7.91 -17.58 -14.59
C VAL A 382 8.96 -17.12 -13.59
N GLY A 383 10.21 -17.50 -13.80
CA GLY A 383 11.34 -17.01 -13.01
C GLY A 383 12.54 -17.94 -12.93
N PRO A 384 13.60 -17.54 -12.21
CA PRO A 384 14.75 -18.39 -11.95
C PRO A 384 14.34 -19.70 -11.26
N GLY A 385 14.74 -20.84 -11.84
CA GLY A 385 14.40 -22.17 -11.32
C GLY A 385 12.96 -22.64 -11.58
N GLN A 386 12.15 -21.86 -12.31
CA GLN A 386 10.80 -22.23 -12.73
C GLN A 386 10.78 -22.83 -14.15
N PRO A 387 9.66 -23.47 -14.58
CA PRO A 387 9.56 -24.07 -15.91
C PRO A 387 9.75 -23.05 -17.05
N TYR A 388 9.33 -21.81 -16.85
CA TYR A 388 9.42 -20.74 -17.85
C TYR A 388 10.37 -19.64 -17.38
N ARG A 389 11.20 -19.12 -18.29
CA ARG A 389 12.09 -17.98 -18.02
C ARG A 389 11.52 -16.64 -18.51
N GLN A 390 10.64 -16.68 -19.50
CA GLN A 390 10.02 -15.52 -20.14
C GLN A 390 8.50 -15.59 -19.99
N ILE A 391 7.83 -14.44 -19.88
CA ILE A 391 6.37 -14.37 -19.73
C ILE A 391 5.71 -14.90 -21.01
N MET A 392 6.26 -14.54 -22.17
CA MET A 392 5.68 -14.97 -23.45
C MET A 392 5.80 -16.47 -23.71
N ASP A 393 6.79 -17.14 -23.13
CA ASP A 393 6.90 -18.61 -23.23
C ASP A 393 5.82 -19.30 -22.38
N ALA A 394 5.56 -18.80 -21.17
CA ALA A 394 4.45 -19.26 -20.33
C ALA A 394 3.09 -19.03 -21.00
N TYR A 395 2.91 -17.86 -21.61
CA TYR A 395 1.70 -17.54 -22.36
C TYR A 395 1.46 -18.45 -23.57
N ARG A 396 2.49 -18.70 -24.39
CA ARG A 396 2.39 -19.64 -25.52
C ARG A 396 2.09 -21.06 -25.06
N ALA A 397 2.65 -21.49 -23.93
CA ALA A 397 2.34 -22.79 -23.36
C ALA A 397 0.88 -22.89 -22.92
N TRP A 398 0.36 -21.87 -22.24
CA TRP A 398 -1.06 -21.80 -21.89
C TRP A 398 -1.97 -21.83 -23.12
N GLN A 399 -1.69 -21.02 -24.15
CA GLN A 399 -2.45 -21.05 -25.40
C GLN A 399 -2.44 -22.45 -26.05
N HIS A 400 -1.29 -23.14 -26.02
CA HIS A 400 -1.16 -24.47 -26.56
C HIS A 400 -2.00 -25.49 -25.77
N ASP A 401 -1.99 -25.44 -24.44
CA ASP A 401 -2.80 -26.30 -23.58
C ASP A 401 -4.30 -26.02 -23.73
N ARG A 402 -4.67 -24.74 -23.85
CA ARG A 402 -6.05 -24.28 -24.09
C ARG A 402 -6.60 -24.84 -25.39
N ARG A 403 -5.85 -24.70 -26.50
CA ARG A 403 -6.22 -25.23 -27.83
C ARG A 403 -6.25 -26.75 -27.88
N ALA A 404 -5.42 -27.42 -27.08
CA ALA A 404 -5.41 -28.87 -26.97
C ALA A 404 -6.49 -29.43 -26.02
N GLY A 405 -7.29 -28.57 -25.38
CA GLY A 405 -8.32 -28.98 -24.42
C GLY A 405 -7.77 -29.57 -23.12
N ARG A 406 -6.49 -29.31 -22.80
CA ARG A 406 -5.83 -29.81 -21.57
C ARG A 406 -6.12 -28.95 -20.34
N THR A 407 -6.51 -27.70 -20.56
CA THR A 407 -6.90 -26.77 -19.50
C THR A 407 -8.18 -26.01 -19.91
N GLY A 408 -8.89 -25.49 -18.91
CA GLY A 408 -10.03 -24.61 -19.08
C GLY A 408 -9.64 -23.21 -19.59
N PRO A 409 -10.61 -22.28 -19.64
CA PRO A 409 -10.37 -20.90 -20.07
C PRO A 409 -9.55 -20.06 -19.07
N ASP A 410 -9.49 -20.47 -17.80
CA ASP A 410 -8.80 -19.75 -16.73
C ASP A 410 -7.31 -20.12 -16.65
N GLY A 411 -6.44 -19.19 -17.02
CA GLY A 411 -4.98 -19.33 -16.97
C GLY A 411 -4.32 -18.28 -16.08
N ILE A 412 -3.38 -18.70 -15.22
CA ILE A 412 -2.59 -17.80 -14.37
C ILE A 412 -1.12 -17.90 -14.75
N ILE A 413 -0.53 -16.79 -15.20
CA ILE A 413 0.91 -16.62 -15.38
C ILE A 413 1.45 -15.90 -14.16
N GLU A 414 2.22 -16.61 -13.33
CA GLU A 414 2.71 -16.12 -12.05
C GLU A 414 4.22 -15.87 -12.10
N ILE A 415 4.62 -14.61 -11.90
CA ILE A 415 6.03 -14.20 -11.88
C ILE A 415 6.56 -14.33 -10.46
N THR A 416 7.53 -15.22 -10.24
CA THR A 416 7.97 -15.64 -8.90
C THR A 416 9.20 -14.90 -8.39
N HIS A 417 9.54 -13.73 -8.96
CA HIS A 417 10.75 -12.97 -8.58
C HIS A 417 10.59 -11.46 -8.82
N SER A 418 11.31 -10.64 -8.03
CA SER A 418 11.30 -9.16 -8.14
C SER A 418 12.29 -8.60 -9.18
N GLY A 419 12.53 -9.35 -10.26
CA GLY A 419 13.45 -8.95 -11.32
C GLY A 419 12.81 -8.06 -12.38
N ALA A 420 13.61 -7.64 -13.37
CA ALA A 420 13.12 -6.89 -14.52
C ALA A 420 13.03 -7.78 -15.77
N SER A 421 11.82 -7.90 -16.32
CA SER A 421 11.55 -8.54 -17.62
C SER A 421 11.61 -7.49 -18.73
N GLN A 422 12.33 -7.83 -19.81
CA GLN A 422 12.49 -6.99 -21.00
C GLN A 422 12.13 -7.85 -22.22
N GLU A 423 10.86 -7.87 -22.57
CA GLU A 423 10.32 -8.66 -23.68
C GLU A 423 9.16 -7.90 -24.33
N GLN A 424 8.85 -8.26 -25.58
CA GLN A 424 7.62 -7.80 -26.24
C GLN A 424 6.46 -8.61 -25.67
N LEU A 425 5.42 -7.93 -25.17
CA LEU A 425 4.26 -8.55 -24.56
C LEU A 425 3.03 -8.32 -25.45
N ASP A 426 2.63 -9.36 -26.14
CA ASP A 426 1.49 -9.36 -27.07
C ASP A 426 0.54 -10.50 -26.68
N PHE A 427 -0.60 -10.17 -26.09
CA PHE A 427 -1.63 -11.11 -25.67
C PHE A 427 -2.82 -11.09 -26.63
N ASP A 428 -2.88 -12.11 -27.49
CA ASP A 428 -3.98 -12.40 -28.41
C ASP A 428 -4.96 -13.41 -27.77
N LEU A 429 -6.10 -12.93 -27.29
CA LEU A 429 -7.07 -13.73 -26.52
C LEU A 429 -8.24 -14.20 -27.38
N ASP A 430 -8.56 -15.49 -27.28
CA ASP A 430 -9.70 -16.12 -27.95
C ASP A 430 -10.99 -15.94 -27.11
N PRO A 431 -12.20 -16.03 -27.70
CA PRO A 431 -13.44 -15.95 -26.93
C PRO A 431 -13.50 -16.94 -25.76
N GLY A 432 -13.93 -16.44 -24.60
CA GLY A 432 -14.06 -17.15 -23.35
C GLY A 432 -12.80 -17.16 -22.49
N ASP A 433 -11.65 -16.72 -23.03
CA ASP A 433 -10.38 -16.74 -22.30
C ASP A 433 -10.36 -15.80 -21.10
N ARG A 434 -9.75 -16.27 -20.00
CA ARG A 434 -9.61 -15.55 -18.74
C ARG A 434 -8.16 -15.67 -18.28
N LEU A 435 -7.34 -14.69 -18.68
CA LEU A 435 -5.91 -14.68 -18.39
C LEU A 435 -5.58 -13.76 -17.22
N GLU A 436 -4.77 -14.23 -16.29
CA GLU A 436 -4.23 -13.42 -15.20
C GLU A 436 -2.70 -13.41 -15.25
N LEU A 437 -2.10 -12.25 -15.48
CA LEU A 437 -0.66 -12.04 -15.32
C LEU A 437 -0.43 -11.41 -13.95
N ARG A 438 0.20 -12.15 -13.04
CA ARG A 438 0.36 -11.72 -11.66
C ARG A 438 1.76 -11.86 -11.10
N ALA A 439 2.07 -11.00 -10.15
CA ALA A 439 3.18 -11.19 -9.23
C ALA A 439 2.86 -12.25 -8.18
N ALA A 440 3.84 -13.08 -7.84
CA ALA A 440 3.77 -13.89 -6.64
C ALA A 440 3.65 -12.99 -5.39
N GLU A 441 3.13 -13.56 -4.31
CA GLU A 441 2.98 -12.88 -3.03
C GLU A 441 4.33 -12.35 -2.50
N GLY A 442 4.38 -11.11 -2.03
CA GLY A 442 5.63 -10.51 -1.56
C GLY A 442 6.72 -10.41 -2.64
N THR A 443 6.34 -10.23 -3.91
CA THR A 443 7.28 -9.93 -5.01
C THR A 443 6.85 -8.70 -5.80
N ARG A 444 7.84 -8.03 -6.41
CA ARG A 444 7.67 -6.86 -7.29
C ARG A 444 8.30 -7.09 -8.66
N PRO A 445 7.60 -7.75 -9.60
CA PRO A 445 8.06 -7.90 -10.96
C PRO A 445 8.03 -6.56 -11.68
N VAL A 446 9.08 -6.28 -12.45
CA VAL A 446 9.19 -5.05 -13.23
C VAL A 446 9.18 -5.40 -14.71
N ILE A 447 8.16 -4.95 -15.43
CA ILE A 447 8.05 -5.07 -16.88
C ILE A 447 8.59 -3.77 -17.48
N ARG A 448 9.75 -3.85 -18.14
CA ARG A 448 10.34 -2.71 -18.85
C ARG A 448 10.13 -2.89 -20.34
N LEU A 449 9.21 -2.10 -20.88
CA LEU A 449 8.91 -2.04 -22.31
C LEU A 449 9.95 -1.13 -22.98
N LEU A 450 10.64 -1.65 -24.00
CA LEU A 450 11.70 -0.96 -24.73
C LEU A 450 11.25 -0.64 -26.16
N ASP A 451 11.91 0.32 -26.80
CA ASP A 451 11.75 0.57 -28.23
C ASP A 451 12.53 -0.48 -29.04
N TRP A 452 11.82 -1.51 -29.47
CA TRP A 452 12.30 -2.53 -30.38
C TRP A 452 12.27 -2.05 -31.83
N TYR A 453 11.28 -1.23 -32.19
CA TYR A 453 11.13 -0.71 -33.53
C TYR A 453 11.34 0.80 -33.57
N SER A 454 12.20 1.28 -34.47
CA SER A 454 12.46 2.72 -34.61
C SER A 454 11.38 3.47 -35.40
N ASN A 455 10.46 2.75 -36.05
CA ASN A 455 9.48 3.29 -36.99
C ASN A 455 8.02 3.15 -36.53
N ARG A 456 7.77 2.65 -35.32
CA ARG A 456 6.45 2.52 -34.70
C ARG A 456 6.56 2.49 -33.18
N PRO A 457 5.52 2.91 -32.45
CA PRO A 457 5.50 2.79 -31.00
C PRO A 457 5.44 1.32 -30.57
N ASP A 458 6.12 1.01 -29.48
CA ASP A 458 6.00 -0.26 -28.76
C ASP A 458 5.07 -0.09 -27.55
N ALA A 459 4.31 -1.13 -27.21
CA ALA A 459 3.41 -1.16 -26.07
C ALA A 459 3.22 -2.62 -25.60
N LEU A 460 2.66 -2.81 -24.41
CA LEU A 460 2.06 -4.09 -24.05
C LEU A 460 0.70 -4.16 -24.74
N ASN A 461 0.53 -5.08 -25.68
CA ASN A 461 -0.71 -5.20 -26.45
C ASN A 461 -1.60 -6.31 -25.88
N VAL A 462 -2.87 -6.00 -25.69
CA VAL A 462 -3.94 -6.96 -25.40
C VAL A 462 -4.98 -6.86 -26.50
N ARG A 463 -5.25 -7.97 -27.19
CA ARG A 463 -6.13 -8.00 -28.36
C ARG A 463 -7.11 -9.14 -28.25
N ALA A 464 -8.39 -8.86 -28.48
CA ALA A 464 -9.36 -9.90 -28.78
C ALA A 464 -9.20 -10.31 -30.25
N VAL A 465 -8.99 -11.61 -30.52
CA VAL A 465 -8.68 -12.11 -31.87
C VAL A 465 -9.91 -12.09 -32.80
N GLN A 466 -11.11 -12.28 -32.23
CA GLN A 466 -12.37 -12.27 -32.97
C GLN A 466 -13.13 -10.97 -32.73
N GLU A 467 -13.55 -10.30 -33.80
CA GLU A 467 -14.34 -9.07 -33.75
C GLU A 467 -15.81 -9.32 -33.38
N ASP A 468 -16.34 -10.50 -33.74
CA ASP A 468 -17.73 -10.89 -33.47
C ASP A 468 -17.77 -11.99 -32.40
N CYS A 469 -17.99 -11.62 -31.13
CA CYS A 469 -18.24 -12.57 -30.04
C CYS A 469 -19.37 -12.08 -29.11
N ALA A 470 -20.14 -13.03 -28.57
CA ALA A 470 -21.24 -12.69 -27.68
C ALA A 470 -20.71 -12.03 -26.39
N PRO A 471 -21.42 -11.08 -25.75
CA PRO A 471 -20.90 -10.33 -24.60
C PRO A 471 -20.38 -11.18 -23.43
N HIS A 472 -20.98 -12.36 -23.20
CA HIS A 472 -20.58 -13.28 -22.13
C HIS A 472 -19.35 -14.14 -22.48
N GLU A 473 -18.98 -14.20 -23.75
CA GLU A 473 -17.79 -14.90 -24.27
C GLU A 473 -16.63 -13.94 -24.53
N ARG A 474 -16.78 -12.64 -24.28
CA ARG A 474 -15.68 -11.70 -24.48
C ARG A 474 -14.51 -12.01 -23.53
N PRO A 475 -13.27 -12.05 -24.02
CA PRO A 475 -12.10 -12.40 -23.22
C PRO A 475 -11.83 -11.35 -22.13
N ARG A 476 -11.16 -11.79 -21.06
CA ARG A 476 -10.80 -10.96 -19.91
C ARG A 476 -9.33 -11.13 -19.55
N ILE A 477 -8.69 -10.03 -19.16
CA ILE A 477 -7.33 -10.04 -18.63
C ILE A 477 -7.25 -9.34 -17.27
N VAL A 478 -6.45 -9.89 -16.37
CA VAL A 478 -6.11 -9.31 -15.06
C VAL A 478 -4.61 -9.09 -14.98
N LEU A 479 -4.20 -7.88 -14.61
CA LEU A 479 -2.83 -7.50 -14.31
C LEU A 479 -2.73 -7.21 -12.80
N ASP A 480 -1.97 -8.03 -12.08
CA ASP A 480 -1.94 -8.00 -10.61
C ASP A 480 -0.51 -7.92 -10.05
N GLY A 481 -0.21 -6.90 -9.25
CA GLY A 481 1.07 -6.84 -8.55
C GLY A 481 2.26 -6.38 -9.41
N LEU A 482 2.02 -5.82 -10.60
CA LEU A 482 3.07 -5.55 -11.59
C LEU A 482 3.51 -4.09 -11.57
N LEU A 483 4.80 -3.84 -11.81
CA LEU A 483 5.27 -2.51 -12.21
C LEU A 483 5.58 -2.50 -13.70
N VAL A 484 4.94 -1.62 -14.46
CA VAL A 484 5.16 -1.43 -15.90
C VAL A 484 5.80 -0.05 -16.13
N ALA A 485 6.92 -0.04 -16.84
CA ALA A 485 7.67 1.17 -17.18
C ALA A 485 8.14 1.14 -18.64
N GLY A 486 8.47 2.31 -19.17
CA GLY A 486 8.99 2.54 -20.52
C GLY A 486 7.91 2.88 -21.55
N ARG A 487 6.78 2.17 -21.54
CA ARG A 487 5.64 2.38 -22.44
C ARG A 487 4.32 2.05 -21.72
N GLY A 488 3.19 2.35 -22.39
CA GLY A 488 1.85 2.07 -21.91
C GLY A 488 1.32 0.69 -22.32
N ILE A 489 0.05 0.46 -21.98
CA ILE A 489 -0.75 -0.70 -22.37
C ILE A 489 -1.73 -0.27 -23.46
N ASN A 490 -1.86 -1.08 -24.50
CA ASN A 490 -2.84 -0.88 -25.56
C ASN A 490 -3.83 -2.05 -25.57
N VAL A 491 -5.12 -1.74 -25.50
CA VAL A 491 -6.21 -2.73 -25.50
C VAL A 491 -7.07 -2.51 -26.74
N THR A 492 -7.28 -3.57 -27.52
CA THR A 492 -8.05 -3.51 -28.77
C THR A 492 -9.02 -4.68 -28.94
N GLY A 493 -10.12 -4.43 -29.66
CA GLY A 493 -11.14 -5.42 -29.98
C GLY A 493 -12.18 -5.63 -28.86
N PRO A 494 -13.17 -6.51 -29.07
CA PRO A 494 -14.33 -6.70 -28.17
C PRO A 494 -13.95 -7.44 -26.87
N MET A 495 -13.24 -6.76 -25.99
CA MET A 495 -12.85 -7.26 -24.68
C MET A 495 -14.02 -7.17 -23.69
N GLY A 496 -14.08 -8.09 -22.74
CA GLY A 496 -15.10 -8.11 -21.69
C GLY A 496 -14.69 -7.25 -20.50
N ALA A 497 -13.48 -7.47 -19.99
CA ALA A 497 -12.92 -6.70 -18.89
C ALA A 497 -11.40 -6.67 -18.92
N VAL A 498 -10.83 -5.54 -18.50
CA VAL A 498 -9.40 -5.37 -18.22
C VAL A 498 -9.30 -4.93 -16.78
N VAL A 499 -8.70 -5.75 -15.93
CA VAL A 499 -8.55 -5.46 -14.50
C VAL A 499 -7.09 -5.16 -14.20
N VAL A 500 -6.82 -4.02 -13.58
CA VAL A 500 -5.49 -3.62 -13.12
C VAL A 500 -5.58 -3.46 -11.60
N ARG A 501 -5.00 -4.41 -10.87
CA ARG A 501 -5.00 -4.39 -9.41
C ARG A 501 -3.59 -4.40 -8.84
N HIS A 502 -3.37 -3.72 -7.71
CA HIS A 502 -2.05 -3.63 -7.06
C HIS A 502 -0.89 -3.42 -8.05
N SER A 503 -1.09 -2.60 -9.07
CA SER A 503 -0.13 -2.45 -10.16
C SER A 503 0.25 -0.99 -10.33
N THR A 504 1.47 -0.76 -10.80
CA THR A 504 1.95 0.58 -11.14
C THR A 504 2.27 0.67 -12.61
N LEU A 505 1.49 1.45 -13.35
CA LEU A 505 1.87 1.95 -14.67
C LEU A 505 2.53 3.31 -14.43
N VAL A 506 3.87 3.37 -14.53
CA VAL A 506 4.63 4.56 -14.11
C VAL A 506 4.10 5.82 -14.82
N PRO A 507 3.58 6.82 -14.09
CA PRO A 507 3.11 8.06 -14.68
C PRO A 507 4.23 8.73 -15.49
N GLY A 508 3.95 9.02 -16.76
CA GLY A 508 4.95 9.55 -17.70
C GLY A 508 5.98 8.52 -18.21
N TRP A 509 5.63 7.23 -18.16
CA TRP A 509 6.38 6.04 -18.59
C TRP A 509 7.70 5.75 -17.89
N SER A 510 8.48 6.77 -17.53
CA SER A 510 9.75 6.64 -16.82
C SER A 510 10.10 7.95 -16.11
N LEU A 511 11.14 7.90 -15.28
CA LEU A 511 11.53 9.02 -14.42
C LEU A 511 12.94 9.49 -14.74
N GLU A 512 13.14 10.80 -14.70
CA GLU A 512 14.44 11.45 -14.62
C GLU A 512 15.00 11.38 -13.17
N PRO A 513 16.30 11.68 -12.95
CA PRO A 513 16.91 11.55 -11.63
C PRO A 513 16.16 12.26 -10.49
N ARG A 514 15.51 13.40 -10.73
CA ARG A 514 14.76 14.13 -9.69
C ARG A 514 13.26 13.79 -9.66
N CYS A 515 12.91 12.59 -10.11
CA CYS A 515 11.53 12.11 -10.21
C CYS A 515 10.65 12.99 -11.11
N GLU A 516 11.26 13.60 -12.14
CA GLU A 516 10.51 14.29 -13.20
C GLU A 516 10.07 13.25 -14.24
N PRO A 517 8.83 13.29 -14.73
CA PRO A 517 8.33 12.31 -15.70
C PRO A 517 9.00 12.54 -17.06
N HIS A 518 9.47 11.46 -17.71
CA HIS A 518 10.17 11.55 -18.99
C HIS A 518 9.25 11.80 -20.18
N SER A 519 8.08 11.16 -20.20
CA SER A 519 7.13 11.19 -21.31
C SER A 519 5.75 11.60 -20.82
N PRO A 520 5.58 12.86 -20.43
CA PRO A 520 4.58 13.19 -19.43
C PRO A 520 3.21 13.56 -20.05
N GLU A 521 3.13 13.54 -21.38
CA GLU A 521 1.90 13.65 -22.18
C GLU A 521 1.42 12.27 -22.69
N GLU A 522 2.23 11.22 -22.50
CA GLU A 522 1.96 9.91 -23.07
C GLU A 522 1.01 9.09 -22.19
N PRO A 523 0.00 8.42 -22.78
CA PRO A 523 -0.97 7.62 -22.03
C PRO A 523 -0.34 6.33 -21.49
N SER A 524 -0.74 5.98 -20.27
CA SER A 524 -0.41 4.69 -19.65
C SER A 524 -1.33 3.56 -20.11
N ILE A 525 -2.59 3.88 -20.43
CA ILE A 525 -3.55 2.93 -20.99
C ILE A 525 -4.23 3.58 -22.18
N VAL A 526 -4.22 2.90 -23.32
CA VAL A 526 -4.98 3.27 -24.52
C VAL A 526 -6.04 2.19 -24.74
N LEU A 527 -7.30 2.62 -24.78
CA LEU A 527 -8.46 1.79 -25.12
C LEU A 527 -8.88 2.14 -26.55
N ASP A 528 -8.41 1.38 -27.54
CA ASP A 528 -8.69 1.62 -28.97
C ASP A 528 -9.73 0.64 -29.50
N ARG A 529 -10.90 1.17 -29.87
CA ARG A 529 -12.05 0.44 -30.44
C ARG A 529 -12.30 -0.87 -29.70
N THR A 530 -12.52 -0.73 -28.40
CA THR A 530 -12.73 -1.85 -27.48
C THR A 530 -14.01 -1.66 -26.70
N THR A 531 -14.59 -2.77 -26.26
CA THR A 531 -15.75 -2.82 -25.37
C THR A 531 -15.39 -3.15 -23.91
N ALA A 532 -14.11 -3.04 -23.56
CA ALA A 532 -13.60 -3.42 -22.24
C ALA A 532 -14.24 -2.59 -21.12
N CYS A 533 -14.78 -3.28 -20.10
CA CYS A 533 -14.93 -2.67 -18.78
C CYS A 533 -13.54 -2.58 -18.12
N LEU A 534 -13.02 -1.36 -17.94
CA LEU A 534 -11.73 -1.14 -17.28
C LEU A 534 -11.95 -1.02 -15.77
N GLN A 535 -11.33 -1.89 -14.99
CA GLN A 535 -11.41 -1.90 -13.52
C GLN A 535 -10.02 -1.70 -12.94
N ILE A 536 -9.87 -0.69 -12.08
CA ILE A 536 -8.59 -0.31 -11.50
C ILE A 536 -8.74 -0.22 -9.99
N GLU A 537 -7.95 -1.02 -9.27
CA GLU A 537 -8.05 -1.17 -7.82
C GLU A 537 -6.66 -1.11 -7.18
N HIS A 538 -6.49 -0.39 -6.08
CA HIS A 538 -5.22 -0.30 -5.34
C HIS A 538 -3.98 -0.02 -6.22
N SER A 539 -4.14 0.78 -7.28
CA SER A 539 -3.16 0.92 -8.36
C SER A 539 -2.74 2.37 -8.59
N ILE A 540 -1.57 2.54 -9.18
CA ILE A 540 -1.03 3.84 -9.60
C ILE A 540 -0.88 3.81 -11.10
N LEU A 541 -1.46 4.76 -11.81
CA LEU A 541 -1.40 4.80 -13.26
C LEU A 541 -1.27 6.23 -13.77
N GLY A 542 -0.68 6.38 -14.95
CA GLY A 542 -0.75 7.62 -15.71
C GLY A 542 -2.05 7.74 -16.53
N THR A 543 -2.07 8.70 -17.45
CA THR A 543 -3.23 9.03 -18.29
C THR A 543 -3.89 7.82 -18.96
N ILE A 544 -5.22 7.84 -19.00
CA ILE A 544 -6.05 6.91 -19.78
C ILE A 544 -6.57 7.64 -21.01
N GLU A 545 -6.35 7.08 -22.19
CA GLU A 545 -6.90 7.58 -23.46
C GLU A 545 -7.93 6.59 -24.01
N VAL A 546 -9.10 7.12 -24.41
CA VAL A 546 -10.20 6.34 -24.98
C VAL A 546 -10.42 6.74 -26.43
N ILE A 547 -10.17 5.80 -27.35
CA ILE A 547 -10.37 5.95 -28.79
C ILE A 547 -11.54 5.05 -29.20
N GLY A 548 -12.77 5.48 -28.90
CA GLY A 548 -13.99 4.71 -29.15
C GLY A 548 -14.74 5.12 -30.43
N ASP A 549 -15.61 4.23 -30.93
CA ASP A 549 -16.62 4.57 -31.94
C ASP A 549 -17.86 5.18 -31.28
N GLU A 550 -17.93 6.51 -31.24
CA GLU A 550 -19.07 7.26 -30.66
C GLU A 550 -20.42 7.02 -31.35
N VAL A 551 -20.42 6.42 -32.54
CA VAL A 551 -21.63 6.22 -33.36
C VAL A 551 -22.23 4.84 -33.15
N SER A 552 -21.38 3.81 -33.08
CA SER A 552 -21.82 2.41 -33.14
C SER A 552 -21.84 1.71 -31.78
N GLU A 553 -21.13 2.24 -30.78
CA GLU A 553 -20.95 1.58 -29.49
C GLU A 553 -21.42 2.42 -28.30
N ASP A 554 -21.87 1.73 -27.24
CA ASP A 554 -22.17 2.35 -25.95
C ASP A 554 -20.86 2.86 -25.29
N PRO A 555 -20.92 3.91 -24.45
CA PRO A 555 -19.74 4.40 -23.77
C PRO A 555 -19.13 3.36 -22.83
N LEU A 556 -17.80 3.30 -22.76
CA LEU A 556 -17.06 2.33 -21.95
C LEU A 556 -17.19 2.58 -20.45
N ASP A 557 -17.43 1.54 -19.66
CA ASP A 557 -17.37 1.63 -18.19
C ASP A 557 -15.93 1.63 -17.69
N ILE A 558 -15.55 2.67 -16.95
CA ILE A 558 -14.26 2.79 -16.26
C ILE A 558 -14.51 2.91 -14.76
N HIS A 559 -14.06 1.91 -14.01
CA HIS A 559 -14.12 1.85 -12.56
C HIS A 559 -12.74 2.12 -11.94
N LEU A 560 -12.66 3.12 -11.09
CA LEU A 560 -11.47 3.47 -10.32
C LEU A 560 -11.81 3.37 -8.82
N SER A 561 -11.12 2.51 -8.10
CA SER A 561 -11.22 2.38 -6.64
C SER A 561 -9.83 2.39 -6.00
N ASP A 562 -9.70 3.09 -4.88
CA ASP A 562 -8.51 3.00 -4.00
C ASP A 562 -7.19 3.27 -4.74
N SER A 563 -7.22 4.16 -5.73
CA SER A 563 -6.17 4.29 -6.74
C SER A 563 -5.74 5.75 -6.96
N ILE A 564 -4.59 5.92 -7.60
CA ILE A 564 -4.09 7.22 -8.04
C ILE A 564 -3.98 7.24 -9.57
N LEU A 565 -4.75 8.12 -10.20
CA LEU A 565 -4.66 8.41 -11.62
C LEU A 565 -3.90 9.74 -11.80
N ASP A 566 -2.71 9.70 -12.37
CA ASP A 566 -1.79 10.86 -12.42
C ASP A 566 -1.36 11.21 -13.85
N ALA A 567 -1.95 12.29 -14.39
CA ALA A 567 -1.56 12.89 -15.66
C ALA A 567 -0.24 13.67 -15.61
N THR A 568 0.51 13.56 -14.50
CA THR A 568 1.78 14.26 -14.22
C THR A 568 1.68 15.79 -14.12
N GLY A 569 0.47 16.33 -14.13
CA GLY A 569 0.16 17.76 -14.03
C GLY A 569 -1.32 17.98 -13.76
N HIS A 570 -1.66 19.10 -13.14
CA HIS A 570 -3.07 19.42 -12.81
C HIS A 570 -3.90 19.88 -14.02
N ASP A 571 -3.23 20.38 -15.05
CA ASP A 571 -3.76 20.94 -16.28
C ASP A 571 -3.64 19.98 -17.48
N ARG A 572 -3.23 18.73 -17.22
CA ARG A 572 -3.09 17.66 -18.21
C ARG A 572 -4.22 16.67 -18.11
N GLU A 573 -4.57 16.05 -19.22
CA GLU A 573 -5.67 15.12 -19.30
C GLU A 573 -5.30 13.79 -18.62
N ALA A 574 -5.95 13.50 -17.49
CA ALA A 574 -5.89 12.22 -16.81
C ALA A 574 -6.77 11.18 -17.49
N LEU A 575 -7.92 11.62 -18.03
CA LEU A 575 -8.82 10.82 -18.85
C LEU A 575 -9.37 11.69 -19.98
N SER A 576 -9.16 11.28 -21.23
CA SER A 576 -9.70 11.98 -22.40
C SER A 576 -9.80 11.07 -23.62
N ALA A 577 -10.45 11.57 -24.66
CA ALA A 577 -10.26 11.09 -26.03
C ALA A 577 -9.15 11.92 -26.71
N PRO A 578 -8.59 11.45 -27.84
CA PRO A 578 -7.58 12.18 -28.59
C PRO A 578 -7.96 13.64 -28.86
N ASP A 579 -6.94 14.50 -28.98
CA ASP A 579 -7.10 15.96 -29.08
C ASP A 579 -7.83 16.61 -27.89
N CYS A 580 -7.65 16.05 -26.69
CA CYS A 580 -8.26 16.55 -25.44
C CYS A 580 -9.80 16.55 -25.47
N ARG A 581 -10.42 15.67 -26.27
CA ARG A 581 -11.87 15.57 -26.40
C ARG A 581 -12.48 14.79 -25.23
N LEU A 582 -13.80 14.78 -25.17
CA LEU A 582 -14.54 14.00 -24.19
C LEU A 582 -14.39 12.51 -24.52
N ALA A 583 -13.82 11.73 -23.59
CA ALA A 583 -13.79 10.29 -23.70
C ALA A 583 -15.22 9.73 -23.77
N HIS A 584 -15.50 8.84 -24.71
CA HIS A 584 -16.75 8.10 -24.78
C HIS A 584 -16.80 7.00 -23.71
N ALA A 585 -16.84 7.42 -22.44
CA ALA A 585 -16.77 6.56 -21.28
C ALA A 585 -17.74 7.02 -20.16
N VAL A 586 -18.25 6.05 -19.40
CA VAL A 586 -18.95 6.27 -18.13
C VAL A 586 -17.97 6.00 -16.99
N LEU A 587 -17.75 7.01 -16.17
CA LEU A 587 -16.79 6.94 -15.07
C LEU A 587 -17.47 6.61 -13.73
N HIS A 588 -16.90 5.66 -13.00
CA HIS A 588 -17.23 5.28 -11.63
C HIS A 588 -15.98 5.45 -10.77
N VAL A 589 -16.02 6.34 -9.78
CA VAL A 589 -14.85 6.69 -8.96
C VAL A 589 -15.17 6.53 -7.48
N HIS A 590 -14.38 5.73 -6.79
CA HIS A 590 -14.47 5.55 -5.34
C HIS A 590 -13.08 5.76 -4.73
N ARG A 591 -12.99 6.57 -3.68
CA ARG A 591 -11.77 6.72 -2.87
C ARG A 591 -10.50 6.86 -3.72
N THR A 592 -10.54 7.70 -4.75
CA THR A 592 -9.46 7.81 -5.75
C THR A 592 -8.94 9.24 -5.79
N THR A 593 -7.63 9.38 -6.01
CA THR A 593 -6.99 10.68 -6.25
C THR A 593 -6.69 10.83 -7.73
N VAL A 594 -7.29 11.82 -8.37
CA VAL A 594 -7.07 12.16 -9.79
C VAL A 594 -6.25 13.45 -9.90
N ILE A 595 -5.02 13.29 -10.38
CA ILE A 595 -4.10 14.39 -10.70
C ILE A 595 -4.21 14.70 -12.19
N GLY A 596 -4.89 15.79 -12.55
CA GLY A 596 -5.17 16.14 -13.94
C GLY A 596 -6.64 16.42 -14.22
N GLU A 597 -6.92 16.86 -15.44
CA GLU A 597 -8.25 17.11 -16.00
C GLU A 597 -8.91 15.80 -16.44
N VAL A 598 -10.23 15.73 -16.31
CA VAL A 598 -11.02 14.56 -16.70
C VAL A 598 -12.09 15.00 -17.68
N HIS A 599 -12.02 14.52 -18.90
CA HIS A 599 -12.96 14.79 -19.98
C HIS A 599 -13.71 13.51 -20.32
N THR A 600 -14.99 13.40 -19.94
CA THR A 600 -15.73 12.14 -20.05
C THR A 600 -17.20 12.35 -20.47
N HIS A 601 -17.79 11.31 -21.05
CA HIS A 601 -19.18 11.30 -21.50
C HIS A 601 -20.14 11.44 -20.31
N ALA A 602 -19.98 10.60 -19.29
CA ALA A 602 -20.79 10.62 -18.07
C ALA A 602 -19.95 10.23 -16.84
N VAL A 603 -20.45 10.63 -15.67
CA VAL A 603 -19.93 10.16 -14.37
C VAL A 603 -21.14 9.61 -13.64
N GLU A 604 -21.23 8.28 -13.51
CA GLU A 604 -22.33 7.63 -12.81
C GLU A 604 -22.22 7.90 -11.31
N ILE A 605 -21.02 7.70 -10.76
CA ILE A 605 -20.72 8.02 -9.36
C ILE A 605 -19.27 8.48 -9.22
N ALA A 606 -19.08 9.50 -8.38
CA ALA A 606 -17.77 9.83 -7.82
C ALA A 606 -17.93 10.12 -6.33
N GLU A 607 -17.31 9.28 -5.51
CA GLU A 607 -17.48 9.22 -4.05
C GLU A 607 -16.14 9.24 -3.32
N ASN A 608 -16.05 9.99 -2.22
CA ASN A 608 -14.87 10.07 -1.35
C ASN A 608 -13.56 10.35 -2.10
N SER A 609 -13.63 11.09 -3.22
CA SER A 609 -12.53 11.22 -4.18
C SER A 609 -12.02 12.65 -4.30
N VAL A 610 -10.76 12.79 -4.74
CA VAL A 610 -10.09 14.08 -4.92
C VAL A 610 -9.75 14.27 -6.39
N PHE A 611 -10.23 15.37 -6.97
CA PHE A 611 -9.85 15.82 -8.30
C PHE A 611 -9.03 17.10 -8.17
N THR A 612 -7.86 17.14 -8.80
CA THR A 612 -7.00 18.33 -8.75
C THR A 612 -7.10 19.21 -10.00
N GLY A 613 -7.45 18.62 -11.15
CA GLY A 613 -7.78 19.31 -12.39
C GLY A 613 -9.28 19.39 -12.64
N ARG A 614 -9.66 20.08 -13.72
CA ARG A 614 -11.08 20.31 -14.03
C ARG A 614 -11.76 19.02 -14.48
N LEU A 615 -12.98 18.82 -14.00
CA LEU A 615 -13.86 17.74 -14.45
C LEU A 615 -14.87 18.28 -15.47
N GLN A 616 -14.81 17.78 -16.70
CA GLN A 616 -15.71 18.11 -17.80
C GLN A 616 -16.58 16.90 -18.17
N VAL A 617 -17.88 16.98 -17.86
CA VAL A 617 -18.84 15.92 -18.12
C VAL A 617 -19.85 16.34 -19.19
N ALA A 618 -20.00 15.53 -20.24
CA ALA A 618 -20.94 15.78 -21.33
C ALA A 618 -22.39 15.69 -20.83
N ARG A 619 -22.79 14.52 -20.30
CA ARG A 619 -24.14 14.18 -19.82
C ARG A 619 -24.28 14.37 -18.31
N ARG A 620 -24.55 15.62 -17.90
CA ARG A 620 -24.70 15.99 -16.48
C ARG A 620 -25.99 15.51 -15.81
N GLY A 621 -26.95 15.00 -16.59
CA GLY A 621 -28.20 14.45 -16.09
C GLY A 621 -28.08 13.02 -15.57
N ILE A 622 -26.93 12.39 -15.78
CA ILE A 622 -26.61 11.03 -15.35
C ILE A 622 -25.69 11.14 -14.12
N GLY A 623 -25.96 10.31 -13.11
CA GLY A 623 -25.11 10.15 -11.94
C GLY A 623 -25.00 11.32 -10.97
N CYS A 624 -24.06 11.20 -10.03
CA CYS A 624 -23.79 12.23 -9.03
C CYS A 624 -22.35 12.20 -8.49
N LEU A 625 -21.89 13.35 -8.00
CA LEU A 625 -20.71 13.46 -7.15
C LEU A 625 -21.17 13.58 -5.70
N ARG A 626 -20.50 12.86 -4.81
CA ARG A 626 -20.77 12.89 -3.37
C ARG A 626 -19.46 12.92 -2.58
N TYR A 627 -19.43 13.70 -1.49
CA TYR A 627 -18.28 13.73 -0.56
C TYR A 627 -16.93 13.79 -1.27
N SER A 628 -16.80 14.66 -2.27
CA SER A 628 -15.61 14.71 -3.14
C SER A 628 -15.11 16.13 -3.28
N ALA A 629 -13.80 16.28 -3.48
CA ALA A 629 -13.16 17.56 -3.74
C ALA A 629 -13.01 17.76 -5.25
N VAL A 630 -13.63 18.80 -5.81
CA VAL A 630 -13.58 19.10 -7.25
C VAL A 630 -13.36 20.58 -7.49
N PRO A 631 -12.38 20.99 -8.33
CA PRO A 631 -12.05 22.38 -8.51
C PRO A 631 -13.23 23.22 -9.04
N ALA A 632 -13.26 24.49 -8.64
CA ALA A 632 -14.15 25.48 -9.20
C ALA A 632 -14.01 25.57 -10.73
N GLY A 633 -15.11 25.85 -11.44
CA GLY A 633 -15.15 25.87 -12.90
C GLY A 633 -15.39 24.49 -13.56
N SER A 634 -15.37 23.39 -12.79
CA SER A 634 -15.70 22.06 -13.32
C SER A 634 -17.17 21.92 -13.71
N ARG A 635 -17.43 21.31 -14.87
CA ARG A 635 -18.75 20.97 -15.39
C ARG A 635 -19.11 19.54 -14.96
N THR A 636 -19.79 19.41 -13.82
CA THR A 636 -20.10 18.11 -13.18
C THR A 636 -21.60 17.78 -13.24
N PRO A 637 -22.01 16.52 -12.98
CA PRO A 637 -23.37 16.20 -12.58
C PRO A 637 -23.69 16.77 -11.19
N ARG A 638 -24.82 16.37 -10.61
CA ARG A 638 -25.29 16.86 -9.31
C ARG A 638 -24.25 16.59 -8.22
N ARG A 639 -23.94 17.60 -7.41
CA ARG A 639 -23.01 17.51 -6.27
C ARG A 639 -23.79 17.34 -4.96
N HIS A 640 -23.31 16.47 -4.09
CA HIS A 640 -23.82 16.25 -2.74
C HIS A 640 -22.67 16.34 -1.73
N ARG A 641 -22.66 17.37 -0.88
CA ARG A 641 -21.60 17.58 0.13
C ARG A 641 -20.18 17.56 -0.45
N CYS A 642 -20.02 18.06 -1.68
CA CYS A 642 -18.71 18.24 -2.29
C CYS A 642 -18.11 19.58 -1.88
N THR A 643 -16.78 19.65 -1.87
CA THR A 643 -16.01 20.88 -1.65
C THR A 643 -15.28 21.29 -2.93
N ASP A 644 -15.03 22.58 -3.09
CA ASP A 644 -14.20 23.16 -4.16
C ASP A 644 -12.84 23.68 -3.65
N VAL A 645 -12.55 23.44 -2.36
CA VAL A 645 -11.27 23.76 -1.74
C VAL A 645 -10.15 22.96 -2.42
N ARG A 646 -9.03 23.64 -2.69
CA ARG A 646 -7.88 23.02 -3.35
C ARG A 646 -7.16 22.05 -2.39
N PRO A 647 -6.96 20.79 -2.77
CA PRO A 647 -6.18 19.84 -1.97
C PRO A 647 -4.71 20.27 -1.90
N LEU A 648 -4.10 20.04 -0.73
CA LEU A 648 -2.66 20.20 -0.53
C LEU A 648 -2.05 18.83 -0.31
N PHE A 649 -1.13 18.43 -1.19
CA PHE A 649 -0.37 17.20 -1.07
C PHE A 649 1.01 17.46 -0.48
N ALA A 650 1.56 16.47 0.23
CA ALA A 650 2.95 16.45 0.65
C ALA A 650 3.88 16.32 -0.57
N SER A 651 3.51 15.47 -1.53
CA SER A 651 4.12 15.41 -2.86
C SER A 651 3.12 14.91 -3.91
N VAL A 652 3.25 15.44 -5.12
CA VAL A 652 2.54 14.97 -6.33
C VAL A 652 3.49 14.33 -7.34
N ARG A 653 4.78 14.17 -7.01
CA ARG A 653 5.77 13.58 -7.92
C ARG A 653 5.92 12.09 -7.63
N TYR A 654 5.53 11.24 -8.58
CA TYR A 654 5.75 9.80 -8.46
C TYR A 654 7.24 9.48 -8.28
N GLY A 655 7.55 8.51 -7.41
CA GLY A 655 8.93 8.17 -7.03
C GLY A 655 9.45 8.91 -5.79
N THR A 656 8.71 9.89 -5.26
CA THR A 656 9.01 10.50 -3.95
C THR A 656 8.30 9.76 -2.80
N PRO A 657 8.86 9.72 -1.57
CA PRO A 657 8.27 8.95 -0.47
C PRO A 657 6.84 9.34 -0.07
N TRP A 658 6.49 10.63 -0.19
CA TRP A 658 5.18 11.17 0.19
C TRP A 658 4.19 11.31 -0.98
N TYR A 659 4.47 10.65 -2.11
CA TYR A 659 3.64 10.73 -3.30
C TYR A 659 2.16 10.43 -3.01
N GLY A 660 1.28 11.33 -3.46
CA GLY A 660 -0.17 11.20 -3.37
C GLY A 660 -0.76 11.47 -1.98
N GLN A 661 0.05 11.61 -0.93
CA GLN A 661 -0.44 11.85 0.42
C GLN A 661 -0.87 13.30 0.61
N LEU A 662 -1.99 13.51 1.32
CA LEU A 662 -2.38 14.83 1.78
C LEU A 662 -1.34 15.37 2.77
N ALA A 663 -1.03 16.66 2.66
CA ALA A 663 -0.17 17.35 3.61
C ALA A 663 -0.89 17.54 4.97
N ASP A 664 -0.14 17.66 6.06
CA ASP A 664 -0.72 17.86 7.41
C ASP A 664 -1.52 19.15 7.54
N ARG A 665 -1.17 20.15 6.73
CA ARG A 665 -1.87 21.44 6.63
C ARG A 665 -3.00 21.45 5.59
N CYS A 666 -3.32 20.30 4.99
CA CYS A 666 -4.44 20.20 4.07
C CYS A 666 -5.73 20.61 4.79
N PRO A 667 -6.64 21.36 4.15
CA PRO A 667 -7.87 21.81 4.80
C PRO A 667 -8.71 20.66 5.36
N GLU A 668 -9.35 20.90 6.52
CA GLU A 668 -10.14 19.88 7.21
C GLU A 668 -11.35 19.42 6.37
N GLU A 669 -11.86 20.25 5.44
CA GLU A 669 -12.91 19.83 4.49
C GLU A 669 -12.47 18.68 3.58
N ILE A 670 -11.16 18.43 3.45
CA ILE A 670 -10.59 17.35 2.63
C ILE A 670 -10.05 16.25 3.55
N ARG A 671 -9.37 16.61 4.64
CA ARG A 671 -8.85 15.64 5.62
C ARG A 671 -9.97 14.86 6.32
N ARG A 672 -11.17 15.42 6.46
CA ARG A 672 -12.33 14.79 7.12
C ARG A 672 -13.60 14.87 6.28
N GLY A 673 -13.43 15.03 4.96
CA GLY A 673 -14.50 15.34 4.02
C GLY A 673 -15.35 14.15 3.58
N ALA A 674 -14.89 12.93 3.85
CA ALA A 674 -15.59 11.72 3.43
C ALA A 674 -16.92 11.53 4.18
N ASP A 675 -17.77 10.66 3.67
CA ASP A 675 -19.06 10.30 4.27
C ASP A 675 -18.91 9.75 5.70
N ASP A 676 -17.88 8.95 5.93
CA ASP A 676 -17.48 8.38 7.22
C ASP A 676 -16.53 9.29 8.04
N GLY A 677 -16.07 10.40 7.45
CA GLY A 677 -15.16 11.38 8.07
C GLY A 677 -13.69 11.07 7.96
N ALA A 678 -13.31 10.04 7.21
CA ALA A 678 -11.94 9.84 6.79
C ALA A 678 -11.50 10.90 5.78
N GLU A 679 -10.24 10.80 5.37
CA GLU A 679 -9.71 11.67 4.33
C GLU A 679 -10.24 11.30 2.94
N LEU A 680 -10.32 12.30 2.06
CA LEU A 680 -10.68 12.09 0.67
C LEU A 680 -9.50 11.55 -0.14
N GLY A 681 -9.79 10.70 -1.13
CA GLY A 681 -8.83 10.20 -2.12
C GLY A 681 -8.26 8.83 -1.80
N ALA A 682 -7.15 8.49 -2.46
CA ALA A 682 -6.57 7.13 -2.50
C ALA A 682 -6.11 6.55 -1.15
N PHE A 683 -5.97 7.39 -0.12
CA PHE A 683 -5.51 6.98 1.21
C PHE A 683 -6.66 6.91 2.25
N HIS A 684 -7.90 7.04 1.80
CA HIS A 684 -9.12 7.05 2.62
C HIS A 684 -9.14 5.92 3.66
N ASP A 685 -8.89 4.68 3.23
CA ASP A 685 -8.97 3.47 4.08
C ASP A 685 -7.84 3.35 5.11
N LEU A 686 -6.91 4.29 5.16
CA LEU A 686 -5.95 4.38 6.26
C LEU A 686 -6.58 5.01 7.52
N TYR A 687 -7.73 5.68 7.41
CA TYR A 687 -8.44 6.33 8.52
C TYR A 687 -7.50 7.21 9.40
N ARG A 688 -6.55 7.89 8.76
CA ARG A 688 -5.52 8.71 9.44
C ARG A 688 -6.13 9.75 10.39
N PRO A 689 -7.21 10.48 10.04
CA PRO A 689 -7.81 11.46 10.94
C PRO A 689 -8.37 10.85 12.23
N GLN A 690 -8.95 9.65 12.15
CA GLN A 690 -9.51 8.90 13.26
C GLN A 690 -8.39 8.37 14.16
N ARG A 691 -7.37 7.75 13.56
CA ARG A 691 -6.17 7.27 14.27
C ARG A 691 -5.43 8.41 14.99
N GLU A 692 -5.33 9.58 14.35
CA GLU A 692 -4.75 10.78 14.96
C GLU A 692 -5.56 11.29 16.16
N ASP A 693 -6.90 11.30 16.06
CA ASP A 693 -7.76 11.68 17.19
C ASP A 693 -7.63 10.70 18.35
N GLY A 694 -7.54 9.40 18.04
CA GLY A 694 -7.28 8.36 19.03
C GLY A 694 -5.96 8.55 19.74
N LEU A 695 -4.90 8.76 18.97
CA LEU A 695 -3.58 9.01 19.51
C LEU A 695 -3.58 10.27 20.38
N ARG A 696 -4.22 11.36 19.94
CA ARG A 696 -4.34 12.61 20.71
C ARG A 696 -5.10 12.41 22.02
N ALA A 697 -6.20 11.66 22.00
CA ALA A 697 -6.98 11.36 23.20
C ALA A 697 -6.19 10.50 24.19
N ARG A 698 -5.47 9.48 23.71
CA ARG A 698 -4.61 8.62 24.54
C ARG A 698 -3.41 9.37 25.08
N LEU A 699 -2.76 10.22 24.30
CA LEU A 699 -1.72 11.12 24.81
C LEU A 699 -2.26 11.99 25.95
N ALA A 700 -3.44 12.61 25.79
CA ALA A 700 -4.04 13.39 26.88
C ALA A 700 -4.37 12.54 28.12
N GLU A 701 -4.72 11.26 27.94
CA GLU A 701 -4.98 10.34 29.04
C GLU A 701 -3.70 9.89 29.75
N TYR A 702 -2.65 9.49 29.02
CA TYR A 702 -1.50 8.76 29.57
C TYR A 702 -0.28 9.64 29.90
N THR A 703 -0.26 10.89 29.44
CA THR A 703 0.82 11.83 29.73
C THR A 703 0.73 12.37 31.18
N PRO A 704 1.86 12.61 31.90
CA PRO A 704 1.83 13.17 33.25
C PRO A 704 1.12 14.52 33.37
N ALA A 705 0.50 14.79 34.53
CA ALA A 705 -0.15 16.06 34.78
C ALA A 705 0.84 17.24 34.69
N GLY A 706 0.42 18.33 34.04
CA GLY A 706 1.24 19.53 33.87
C GLY A 706 2.21 19.50 32.70
N THR A 707 2.23 18.41 31.92
CA THR A 707 2.98 18.31 30.66
C THR A 707 2.05 18.42 29.44
N ASP A 708 2.60 18.85 28.31
CA ASP A 708 1.90 18.98 27.05
C ASP A 708 2.53 18.08 25.99
N ALA A 709 1.86 16.98 25.65
CA ALA A 709 2.29 16.04 24.61
C ALA A 709 1.73 16.44 23.25
N GLY A 710 2.61 16.77 22.30
CA GLY A 710 2.29 17.06 20.91
C GLY A 710 2.68 15.93 19.96
N ILE A 711 1.87 15.72 18.92
CA ILE A 711 2.17 14.79 17.81
C ILE A 711 2.91 15.56 16.72
N PHE A 712 4.07 15.08 16.29
CA PHE A 712 4.88 15.66 15.22
C PHE A 712 5.08 14.63 14.13
N PHE A 713 4.47 14.83 12.96
CA PHE A 713 4.68 13.91 11.85
C PHE A 713 6.05 14.12 11.22
N VAL A 714 6.79 13.04 11.05
CA VAL A 714 8.08 13.05 10.35
C VAL A 714 7.79 13.05 8.86
N THR A 715 8.14 14.16 8.19
CA THR A 715 7.88 14.45 6.78
C THR A 715 9.11 14.95 6.08
#